data_AF-W4V6J8-F1
#
_entry.id   AF-W4V6J8-F1
#
_cell.length_a   1.000
_cell.length_b   1.000
_cell.length_c   1.000
_cell.angle_alpha   90.00
_cell.angle_beta   90.00
_cell.angle_gamma   90.00
#
_symmetry.space_group_name_H-M   'P 1'
#
loop_
_entity.id
_entity.type
_entity.pdbx_description
1 polymer ?
#
loop_
_entity_poly.entity_id
_entity_poly.type
_entity_poly.pdbx_seq_one_letter_code
_entity_poly.pdbx_strand_id
1 'polypeptide(L)'
;MINKMNLTAKMMVLIGSVTAIALAATIIISYILSSNMALEEGFDKVEEMAYRYSNEVKAEIEFPLDTARTLAQTFEAMRANSIPDRNVMNSILRNVLEKEESFNGVWTLWEPNALDGKDSEYAGKPGYDETGRFLPLWNRDTGSIQQVAIVDYETGEFYNLPKQTGQETVTNPYLYPVGGEYAPMSSIVVPIKYNGQFVGVAGVDVVLGTFQDKIVKIKPYERGYASLIANDGVYVADVKEENIFTPIADEQAKAAIKNGSVYTSTEFCEILQEEVYKVYVPISFGNTKTPWSFVITAPMSEVMEKANMIRNASLVLGIVALVALLVIIFFITRSIVGPIKELTDVAEQIAEDNLSAEINIIKTQDEVGNLSRAFHKMQQNLKDIARMAEKIAQGDLSQDRILKENGKNAGDLTGAFNVMVSNLTELKNEIDSITQAVEEGKLGVRGNEEAFKGGWKELLRGINKTLDAVIAPIREASDVLQEVAKGNLNVSVKGDYKGENAIIKDNLNTTIDNINEILWEVTAAAEQVASSSKQVAVSSESLSQGTAEQASTIEEITSSMEQIAAQTKQNAINANKANEVALSVKNNAVQGKSHMEDMLVSMQNINKSSSDISRIIKVIDDIAFQTNILALNAAVEAARAGQHGKGFAVVAEEVRNLAERSAKAARETTEMIEGSIRTVETGTKIAHETAEALNKIVDGVTETSELAGEIAAASKEQDLGISQVNQAITQVAEVIHTNSVEAEESASANEELSRQANMLKDSLSRFKLKANSVESSKIDGLKPEVMRMLEDMVEQKMNIHLDDPKHKGKENKESDSKAIISLDNKDFGKY
;
A
#
# COMPACT_ATOMS: atom_id res chain seq x y z
N MET A 1 -35.98 -38.28 -26.44
CA MET A 1 -36.99 -37.41 -25.81
C MET A 1 -37.33 -36.21 -26.69
N ILE A 2 -36.33 -35.53 -27.27
CA ILE A 2 -36.49 -34.34 -28.14
C ILE A 2 -37.47 -34.55 -29.30
N ASN A 3 -37.45 -35.70 -30.00
CA ASN A 3 -38.32 -35.93 -31.17
C ASN A 3 -39.83 -35.88 -30.89
N LYS A 4 -40.28 -36.09 -29.64
CA LYS A 4 -41.70 -36.06 -29.24
C LYS A 4 -42.18 -34.68 -28.75
N MET A 5 -41.31 -33.67 -28.68
CA MET A 5 -41.63 -32.34 -28.16
C MET A 5 -42.23 -31.44 -29.26
N ASN A 6 -43.09 -30.49 -28.88
CA ASN A 6 -43.61 -29.47 -29.81
C ASN A 6 -42.45 -28.57 -30.29
N LEU A 7 -42.62 -27.90 -31.44
CA LEU A 7 -41.54 -27.13 -32.07
C LEU A 7 -40.97 -26.05 -31.13
N THR A 8 -41.83 -25.47 -30.29
CA THR A 8 -41.46 -24.49 -29.26
C THR A 8 -40.49 -25.06 -28.23
N ALA A 9 -40.84 -26.19 -27.63
CA ALA A 9 -40.00 -26.83 -26.63
C ALA A 9 -38.72 -27.42 -27.27
N LYS A 10 -38.77 -27.85 -28.54
CA LYS A 10 -37.57 -28.26 -29.29
C LYS A 10 -36.59 -27.11 -29.48
N MET A 11 -37.04 -25.93 -29.94
CA MET A 11 -36.16 -24.77 -30.14
C MET A 11 -35.61 -24.21 -28.82
N MET A 12 -36.44 -24.13 -27.77
CA MET A 12 -35.97 -23.69 -26.44
C MET A 12 -34.90 -24.61 -25.88
N VAL A 13 -35.07 -25.94 -26.00
CA VAL A 13 -34.05 -26.88 -25.55
C VAL A 13 -32.79 -26.78 -26.41
N LEU A 14 -32.90 -26.74 -27.74
CA LEU A 14 -31.72 -26.70 -28.61
C LEU A 14 -30.90 -25.42 -28.44
N ILE A 15 -31.53 -24.25 -28.54
CA ILE A 15 -30.84 -22.96 -28.46
C ILE A 15 -30.42 -22.68 -27.01
N GLY A 16 -31.33 -22.91 -26.06
CA GLY A 16 -31.03 -22.74 -24.63
C GLY A 16 -29.89 -23.63 -24.16
N SER A 17 -29.81 -24.89 -24.60
CA SER A 17 -28.68 -25.77 -24.28
C SER A 17 -27.37 -25.31 -24.93
N VAL A 18 -27.38 -24.89 -26.19
CA VAL A 18 -26.15 -24.40 -26.86
C VAL A 18 -25.62 -23.14 -26.19
N THR A 19 -26.50 -22.18 -25.87
CA THR A 19 -26.10 -20.94 -25.18
C THR A 19 -25.66 -21.22 -23.74
N ALA A 20 -26.35 -22.09 -23.01
CA ALA A 20 -25.94 -22.49 -21.67
C ALA A 20 -24.56 -23.15 -21.67
N ILE A 21 -24.25 -23.98 -22.67
CA ILE A 21 -22.92 -24.60 -22.84
C ILE A 21 -21.86 -23.52 -23.15
N ALA A 22 -22.15 -22.56 -24.03
CA ALA A 22 -21.22 -21.48 -24.34
C ALA A 22 -20.96 -20.55 -23.14
N LEU A 23 -21.99 -20.22 -22.36
CA LEU A 23 -21.87 -19.46 -21.12
C LEU A 23 -21.10 -20.24 -20.05
N ALA A 24 -21.38 -21.54 -19.89
CA ALA A 24 -20.62 -22.39 -18.99
C ALA A 24 -19.14 -22.44 -19.38
N ALA A 25 -18.83 -22.61 -20.68
CA ALA A 25 -17.46 -22.63 -21.17
C ALA A 25 -16.73 -21.29 -20.91
N THR A 26 -17.38 -20.15 -21.16
CA THR A 26 -16.79 -18.83 -20.90
C THR A 26 -16.59 -18.56 -19.41
N ILE A 27 -17.55 -18.93 -18.55
CA ILE A 27 -17.41 -18.85 -17.08
C ILE A 27 -16.27 -19.75 -16.60
N ILE A 28 -16.15 -20.97 -17.11
CA ILE A 28 -15.07 -21.91 -16.77
C ILE A 28 -13.72 -21.33 -17.19
N ILE A 29 -13.59 -20.83 -18.42
CA ILE A 29 -12.34 -20.23 -18.92
C ILE A 29 -11.97 -19.00 -18.09
N SER A 30 -12.93 -18.11 -17.81
CA SER A 30 -12.69 -16.93 -16.98
C SER A 30 -12.28 -17.31 -15.57
N TYR A 31 -12.90 -18.34 -14.98
CA TYR A 31 -12.51 -18.83 -13.66
C TYR A 31 -11.10 -19.41 -13.65
N ILE A 32 -10.73 -20.21 -14.66
CA ILE A 32 -9.36 -20.75 -14.78
C ILE A 32 -8.35 -19.61 -14.90
N LEU A 33 -8.61 -18.63 -15.77
CA LEU A 33 -7.71 -17.49 -15.98
C LEU A 33 -7.56 -16.66 -14.69
N SER A 34 -8.67 -16.26 -14.07
CA SER A 34 -8.67 -15.48 -12.83
C SER A 34 -8.09 -16.25 -11.65
N SER A 35 -8.33 -17.56 -11.58
CA SER A 35 -7.73 -18.43 -10.56
C SER A 35 -6.22 -18.49 -10.72
N ASN A 36 -5.70 -18.67 -11.93
CA ASN A 36 -4.26 -18.71 -12.17
C ASN A 36 -3.61 -17.36 -11.83
N MET A 37 -4.22 -16.25 -12.24
CA MET A 37 -3.73 -14.91 -11.90
C MET A 37 -3.76 -14.64 -10.39
N ALA A 38 -4.84 -15.02 -9.69
CA ALA A 38 -4.93 -14.84 -8.24
C ALA A 38 -3.94 -15.71 -7.47
N LEU A 39 -3.67 -16.93 -7.97
CA LEU A 39 -2.61 -17.78 -7.41
C LEU A 39 -1.24 -17.14 -7.64
N GLU A 40 -0.92 -16.69 -8.85
CA GLU A 40 0.36 -16.06 -9.17
C GLU A 40 0.60 -14.78 -8.32
N GLU A 41 -0.36 -13.84 -8.30
CA GLU A 41 -0.29 -12.62 -7.47
C GLU A 41 -0.24 -12.96 -5.96
N GLY A 42 -1.04 -13.95 -5.54
CA GLY A 42 -1.08 -14.40 -4.16
C GLY A 42 0.23 -15.04 -3.71
N PHE A 43 0.89 -15.80 -4.59
CA PHE A 43 2.16 -16.46 -4.34
C PHE A 43 3.28 -15.44 -4.19
N ASP A 44 3.40 -14.51 -5.13
CA ASP A 44 4.40 -13.43 -5.07
C ASP A 44 4.27 -12.63 -3.76
N LYS A 45 3.04 -12.30 -3.37
CA LYS A 45 2.77 -11.57 -2.13
C LYS A 45 3.10 -12.37 -0.87
N VAL A 46 2.77 -13.66 -0.83
CA VAL A 46 3.10 -14.53 0.31
C VAL A 46 4.60 -14.74 0.41
N GLU A 47 5.28 -14.92 -0.72
CA GLU A 47 6.74 -15.05 -0.79
C GLU A 47 7.44 -13.77 -0.35
N GLU A 48 7.00 -12.59 -0.81
CA GLU A 48 7.52 -11.29 -0.37
C GLU A 48 7.35 -11.09 1.14
N MET A 49 6.17 -11.43 1.69
CA MET A 49 5.94 -11.40 3.13
C MET A 49 6.88 -12.36 3.87
N ALA A 50 7.11 -13.55 3.32
CA ALA A 50 8.00 -14.55 3.92
C ALA A 50 9.44 -14.03 3.94
N TYR A 51 9.94 -13.43 2.85
CA TYR A 51 11.25 -12.78 2.81
C TYR A 51 11.38 -11.61 3.78
N ARG A 52 10.34 -10.79 3.90
CA ARG A 52 10.35 -9.65 4.83
C ARG A 52 10.57 -10.12 6.27
N TYR A 53 9.74 -11.05 6.74
CA TYR A 53 9.87 -11.57 8.11
C TYR A 53 11.09 -12.48 8.29
N SER A 54 11.52 -13.20 7.25
CA SER A 54 12.75 -13.98 7.31
C SER A 54 13.97 -13.08 7.53
N ASN A 55 13.98 -11.88 6.94
CA ASN A 55 15.04 -10.88 7.15
C ASN A 55 15.00 -10.27 8.56
N GLU A 56 13.83 -10.11 9.17
CA GLU A 56 13.71 -9.70 10.58
C GLU A 56 14.33 -10.76 11.51
N VAL A 57 13.96 -12.04 11.34
CA VAL A 57 14.57 -13.16 12.09
C VAL A 57 16.07 -13.24 11.84
N LYS A 58 16.50 -13.02 10.58
CA LYS A 58 17.92 -12.98 10.22
C LYS A 58 18.68 -11.93 11.03
N ALA A 59 18.18 -10.70 11.06
CA ALA A 59 18.83 -9.61 11.79
C ALA A 59 18.96 -9.91 13.29
N GLU A 60 17.94 -10.54 13.89
CA GLU A 60 17.95 -10.92 15.30
C GLU A 60 18.99 -12.00 15.64
N ILE A 61 19.30 -12.91 14.70
CA ILE A 61 20.33 -13.94 14.89
C ILE A 61 21.72 -13.46 14.44
N GLU A 62 21.82 -12.54 13.48
CA GLU A 62 23.12 -11.99 13.05
C GLU A 62 23.79 -11.16 14.16
N PHE A 63 23.03 -10.48 15.00
CA PHE A 63 23.57 -9.74 16.14
C PHE A 63 24.34 -10.60 17.17
N PRO A 64 23.78 -11.70 17.72
CA PRO A 64 24.54 -12.62 18.55
C PRO A 64 25.67 -13.33 17.79
N LEU A 65 25.51 -13.57 16.47
CA LEU A 65 26.58 -14.12 15.63
C LEU A 65 27.79 -13.19 15.52
N ASP A 66 27.57 -11.91 15.28
CA ASP A 66 28.63 -10.90 15.24
C ASP A 66 29.32 -10.75 16.60
N THR A 67 28.56 -10.89 17.69
CA THR A 67 29.11 -10.89 19.05
C THR A 67 30.00 -12.13 19.29
N ALA A 68 29.51 -13.33 18.97
CA ALA A 68 30.28 -14.56 19.07
C ALA A 68 31.54 -14.51 18.20
N ARG A 69 31.45 -13.91 17.01
CA ARG A 69 32.59 -13.71 16.10
C ARG A 69 33.62 -12.76 16.69
N THR A 70 33.16 -11.66 17.29
CA THR A 70 34.03 -10.68 17.95
C THR A 70 34.74 -11.30 19.16
N LEU A 71 34.03 -12.09 19.96
CA LEU A 71 34.61 -12.85 21.08
C LEU A 71 35.67 -13.85 20.59
N ALA A 72 35.36 -14.64 19.56
CA ALA A 72 36.30 -15.61 19.00
C ALA A 72 37.57 -14.94 18.48
N GLN A 73 37.44 -13.84 17.73
CA GLN A 73 38.56 -13.07 17.19
C GLN A 73 39.39 -12.40 18.31
N THR A 74 38.72 -11.86 19.33
CA THR A 74 39.39 -11.27 20.51
C THR A 74 40.23 -12.32 21.22
N PHE A 75 39.65 -13.49 21.46
CA PHE A 75 40.33 -14.58 22.15
C PHE A 75 41.45 -15.22 21.32
N GLU A 76 41.28 -15.34 20.00
CA GLU A 76 42.34 -15.71 19.06
C GLU A 76 43.52 -14.73 19.16
N ALA A 77 43.25 -13.41 19.13
CA ALA A 77 44.28 -12.39 19.24
C ALA A 77 44.99 -12.39 20.61
N MET A 78 44.25 -12.60 21.71
CA MET A 78 44.84 -12.73 23.05
C MET A 78 45.79 -13.92 23.12
N ARG A 79 45.39 -15.07 22.56
CA ARG A 79 46.19 -16.29 22.54
C ARG A 79 47.42 -16.17 21.64
N ALA A 80 47.31 -15.39 20.55
CA ALA A 80 48.42 -15.18 19.62
C ALA A 80 49.55 -14.31 20.20
N ASN A 81 49.23 -13.34 21.06
CA ASN A 81 50.20 -12.38 21.58
C ASN A 81 50.74 -12.70 22.98
N SER A 82 50.03 -13.49 23.78
CA SER A 82 50.42 -13.84 25.16
C SER A 82 49.70 -15.10 25.66
N ILE A 83 50.09 -15.62 26.83
CA ILE A 83 49.28 -16.63 27.53
C ILE A 83 48.06 -15.91 28.12
N PRO A 84 46.83 -16.20 27.66
CA PRO A 84 45.64 -15.47 28.13
C PRO A 84 45.38 -15.69 29.62
N ASP A 85 44.91 -14.65 30.29
CA ASP A 85 44.47 -14.72 31.68
C ASP A 85 42.98 -15.12 31.74
N ARG A 86 42.69 -16.26 32.41
CA ARG A 86 41.34 -16.80 32.60
C ARG A 86 40.37 -15.80 33.26
N ASN A 87 40.83 -14.93 34.17
CA ASN A 87 39.98 -13.94 34.84
C ASN A 87 39.61 -12.78 33.91
N VAL A 88 40.54 -12.35 33.05
CA VAL A 88 40.28 -11.30 32.05
C VAL A 88 39.24 -11.78 31.06
N MET A 89 39.38 -13.02 30.55
CA MET A 89 38.41 -13.61 29.63
C MET A 89 37.02 -13.78 30.29
N ASN A 90 36.96 -14.22 31.55
CA ASN A 90 35.71 -14.27 32.30
C ASN A 90 35.05 -12.89 32.45
N SER A 91 35.85 -11.85 32.70
CA SER A 91 35.34 -10.47 32.81
C SER A 91 34.78 -9.96 31.48
N ILE A 92 35.39 -10.34 30.34
CA ILE A 92 34.88 -10.02 29.01
C ILE A 92 33.53 -10.70 28.78
N LEU A 93 33.44 -12.02 28.99
CA LEU A 93 32.20 -12.78 28.80
C LEU A 93 31.06 -12.24 29.67
N ARG A 94 31.35 -12.01 30.95
CA ARG A 94 30.40 -11.42 31.90
C ARG A 94 29.92 -10.05 31.47
N ASN A 95 30.83 -9.16 31.05
CA ASN A 95 30.48 -7.80 30.64
C ASN A 95 29.61 -7.80 29.37
N VAL A 96 29.91 -8.67 28.39
CA VAL A 96 29.06 -8.85 27.21
C VAL A 96 27.65 -9.28 27.62
N LEU A 97 27.54 -10.29 28.49
CA LEU A 97 26.22 -10.71 28.99
C LEU A 97 25.53 -9.60 29.77
N GLU A 98 26.22 -8.89 30.68
CA GLU A 98 25.66 -7.78 31.48
C GLU A 98 25.13 -6.64 30.61
N LYS A 99 25.81 -6.32 29.50
CA LYS A 99 25.45 -5.23 28.59
C LYS A 99 24.32 -5.58 27.64
N GLU A 100 24.12 -6.86 27.35
CA GLU A 100 23.15 -7.30 26.37
C GLU A 100 22.05 -8.16 27.00
N GLU A 101 20.85 -7.59 27.12
CA GLU A 101 19.70 -8.23 27.76
C GLU A 101 19.09 -9.33 26.90
N SER A 102 19.28 -9.28 25.58
CA SER A 102 18.75 -10.27 24.64
C SER A 102 19.46 -11.63 24.70
N PHE A 103 20.65 -11.69 25.31
CA PHE A 103 21.42 -12.93 25.44
C PHE A 103 21.07 -13.69 26.72
N ASN A 104 20.86 -15.00 26.57
CA ASN A 104 20.64 -15.88 27.71
C ASN A 104 21.94 -16.36 28.34
N GLY A 105 22.95 -16.58 27.49
CA GLY A 105 24.25 -17.08 27.89
C GLY A 105 25.35 -16.60 26.96
N VAL A 106 26.53 -16.36 27.52
CA VAL A 106 27.75 -16.02 26.77
C VAL A 106 28.88 -16.88 27.32
N TRP A 107 29.57 -17.59 26.43
CA TRP A 107 30.47 -18.66 26.83
C TRP A 107 31.62 -18.88 25.87
N THR A 108 32.62 -19.63 26.34
CA THR A 108 33.72 -20.14 25.51
C THR A 108 34.09 -21.52 25.99
N LEU A 109 34.57 -22.37 25.06
CA LEU A 109 35.04 -23.71 25.39
C LEU A 109 36.34 -23.99 24.66
N TRP A 110 37.37 -24.43 25.39
CA TRP A 110 38.70 -24.70 24.85
C TRP A 110 39.04 -26.19 24.88
N GLU A 111 39.82 -26.62 23.89
CA GLU A 111 40.42 -27.96 23.87
C GLU A 111 41.32 -28.17 25.11
N PRO A 112 41.53 -29.43 25.55
CA PRO A 112 42.40 -29.73 26.69
C PRO A 112 43.77 -29.05 26.56
N ASN A 113 44.13 -28.27 27.58
CA ASN A 113 45.38 -27.50 27.70
C ASN A 113 45.60 -26.47 26.57
N ALA A 114 44.60 -26.15 25.76
CA ALA A 114 44.79 -25.27 24.60
C ALA A 114 44.89 -23.79 24.97
N LEU A 115 44.26 -23.35 26.06
CA LEU A 115 44.27 -21.95 26.49
C LEU A 115 45.60 -21.51 27.11
N ASP A 116 46.02 -22.17 28.18
CA ASP A 116 47.18 -21.77 29.00
C ASP A 116 48.05 -22.94 29.47
N GLY A 117 47.66 -24.18 29.16
CA GLY A 117 48.36 -25.39 29.56
C GLY A 117 48.22 -25.76 31.04
N LYS A 118 47.28 -25.15 31.76
CA LYS A 118 47.14 -25.26 33.22
C LYS A 118 45.85 -25.94 33.68
N ASP A 119 45.18 -26.72 32.84
CA ASP A 119 43.86 -27.29 33.16
C ASP A 119 43.88 -28.10 34.48
N SER A 120 44.94 -28.88 34.71
CA SER A 120 45.11 -29.66 35.95
C SER A 120 45.12 -28.82 37.24
N GLU A 121 45.49 -27.53 37.17
CA GLU A 121 45.46 -26.63 38.32
C GLU A 121 44.03 -26.15 38.65
N TYR A 122 43.08 -26.28 37.71
CA TYR A 122 41.70 -25.80 37.84
C TYR A 122 40.66 -26.91 37.95
N ALA A 123 41.05 -28.17 37.77
CA ALA A 123 40.18 -29.33 37.93
C ALA A 123 39.44 -29.30 39.29
N GLY A 124 38.11 -29.38 39.26
CA GLY A 124 37.24 -29.40 40.45
C GLY A 124 37.14 -28.07 41.22
N LYS A 125 37.69 -26.96 40.72
CA LYS A 125 37.52 -25.63 41.33
C LYS A 125 36.15 -25.02 40.97
N PRO A 126 35.59 -24.10 41.77
CA PRO A 126 34.35 -23.40 41.45
C PRO A 126 34.41 -22.73 40.06
N GLY A 127 33.39 -22.98 39.23
CA GLY A 127 33.33 -22.49 37.84
C GLY A 127 34.05 -23.38 36.81
N TYR A 128 34.59 -24.53 37.23
CA TYR A 128 35.25 -25.54 36.40
C TYR A 128 34.67 -26.92 36.65
N ASP A 129 34.84 -27.82 35.70
CA ASP A 129 34.50 -29.24 35.80
C ASP A 129 35.69 -30.07 36.34
N GLU A 130 35.53 -31.40 36.36
CA GLU A 130 36.59 -32.33 36.77
C GLU A 130 37.80 -32.32 35.83
N THR A 131 37.67 -31.85 34.58
CA THR A 131 38.79 -31.77 33.63
C THR A 131 39.64 -30.53 33.83
N GLY A 132 39.07 -29.45 34.38
CA GLY A 132 39.75 -28.16 34.58
C GLY A 132 39.98 -27.35 33.31
N ARG A 133 39.38 -27.78 32.18
CA ARG A 133 39.39 -27.05 30.92
C ARG A 133 38.75 -25.67 31.09
N PHE A 134 39.13 -24.71 30.24
CA PHE A 134 38.48 -23.40 30.25
C PHE A 134 37.14 -23.45 29.49
N LEU A 135 36.05 -23.64 30.24
CA LEU A 135 34.68 -23.73 29.73
C LEU A 135 33.66 -22.91 30.56
N PRO A 136 33.90 -21.60 30.79
CA PRO A 136 32.94 -20.78 31.52
C PRO A 136 31.70 -20.50 30.66
N LEU A 137 30.53 -20.75 31.24
CA LEU A 137 29.24 -20.26 30.78
C LEU A 137 28.73 -19.22 31.77
N TRP A 138 28.65 -17.98 31.31
CA TRP A 138 27.90 -16.95 32.01
C TRP A 138 26.48 -16.99 31.50
N ASN A 139 25.50 -17.19 32.38
CA ASN A 139 24.09 -17.22 32.00
C ASN A 139 23.23 -16.41 32.97
N ARG A 140 22.01 -16.09 32.52
CA ARG A 140 20.98 -15.44 33.33
C ARG A 140 20.08 -16.53 33.90
N ASP A 141 20.10 -16.68 35.21
CA ASP A 141 19.25 -17.61 35.96
C ASP A 141 18.43 -16.83 36.99
N THR A 142 17.10 -16.96 36.92
CA THR A 142 16.13 -16.28 37.79
C THR A 142 16.37 -14.77 37.97
N GLY A 143 16.91 -14.10 36.95
CA GLY A 143 17.21 -12.65 36.95
C GLY A 143 18.58 -12.27 37.51
N SER A 144 19.41 -13.24 37.90
CA SER A 144 20.79 -13.03 38.34
C SER A 144 21.80 -13.61 37.35
N ILE A 145 22.95 -12.96 37.19
CA ILE A 145 24.04 -13.44 36.33
C ILE A 145 24.98 -14.32 37.16
N GLN A 146 25.20 -15.54 36.71
CA GLN A 146 26.09 -16.49 37.36
C GLN A 146 27.05 -17.17 36.38
N GLN A 147 28.16 -17.67 36.91
CA GLN A 147 29.13 -18.47 36.16
C GLN A 147 28.94 -19.95 36.50
N VAL A 148 28.74 -20.77 35.48
CA VAL A 148 28.71 -22.23 35.57
C VAL A 148 29.69 -22.84 34.57
N ALA A 149 30.06 -24.11 34.77
CA ALA A 149 30.80 -24.87 33.79
C ALA A 149 29.80 -25.42 32.73
N ILE A 150 30.12 -25.28 31.45
CA ILE A 150 29.37 -25.91 30.35
C ILE A 150 29.29 -27.43 30.61
N VAL A 151 28.11 -28.03 30.39
CA VAL A 151 27.87 -29.47 30.49
C VAL A 151 27.55 -30.06 29.12
N ASP A 152 27.62 -31.39 28.98
CA ASP A 152 27.26 -32.14 27.77
C ASP A 152 27.98 -31.71 26.46
N TYR A 153 29.11 -31.02 26.56
CA TYR A 153 29.86 -30.50 25.40
C TYR A 153 30.54 -31.58 24.56
N GLU A 154 30.84 -32.76 25.11
CA GLU A 154 31.43 -33.87 24.35
C GLU A 154 30.43 -34.48 23.35
N THR A 155 29.12 -34.38 23.61
CA THR A 155 28.06 -34.86 22.70
C THR A 155 27.25 -33.74 22.06
N GLY A 156 27.36 -32.50 22.56
CA GLY A 156 26.62 -31.34 22.10
C GLY A 156 26.99 -30.89 20.68
N GLU A 157 25.97 -30.60 19.88
CA GLU A 157 26.12 -30.06 18.52
C GLU A 157 26.83 -28.70 18.55
N PHE A 158 26.54 -27.87 19.55
CA PHE A 158 27.13 -26.55 19.76
C PHE A 158 28.65 -26.54 19.81
N TYR A 159 29.30 -27.64 20.22
CA TYR A 159 30.76 -27.74 20.22
C TYR A 159 31.29 -28.58 19.06
N ASN A 160 30.67 -29.74 18.81
CA ASN A 160 31.18 -30.70 17.84
C ASN A 160 31.02 -30.23 16.39
N LEU A 161 29.92 -29.56 16.06
CA LEU A 161 29.66 -29.10 14.69
C LEU A 161 30.67 -28.02 14.23
N PRO A 162 30.93 -26.94 14.99
CA PRO A 162 31.97 -25.97 14.63
C PRO A 162 33.39 -26.57 14.70
N LYS A 163 33.64 -27.56 15.57
CA LYS A 163 34.91 -28.31 15.62
C LYS A 163 35.17 -29.11 14.34
N GLN A 164 34.17 -29.82 13.84
CA GLN A 164 34.28 -30.65 12.64
C GLN A 164 34.33 -29.82 11.35
N THR A 165 33.50 -28.77 11.27
CA THR A 165 33.38 -27.94 10.07
C THR A 165 34.43 -26.85 9.99
N GLY A 166 34.93 -26.38 11.14
CA GLY A 166 35.78 -25.20 11.25
C GLY A 166 35.06 -23.92 10.84
N GLN A 167 33.72 -23.89 10.88
CA GLN A 167 32.88 -22.76 10.47
C GLN A 167 31.97 -22.30 11.60
N GLU A 168 31.53 -21.05 11.53
CA GLU A 168 30.48 -20.54 12.40
C GLU A 168 29.17 -21.30 12.16
N THR A 169 28.40 -21.51 13.23
CA THR A 169 27.21 -22.36 13.21
C THR A 169 26.12 -21.78 14.10
N VAL A 170 24.88 -21.86 13.64
CA VAL A 170 23.68 -21.75 14.48
C VAL A 170 23.14 -23.17 14.66
N THR A 171 23.08 -23.65 15.90
CA THR A 171 22.66 -25.04 16.18
C THR A 171 21.16 -25.22 15.98
N ASN A 172 20.73 -26.46 15.79
CA ASN A 172 19.31 -26.76 15.93
C ASN A 172 18.85 -26.50 17.38
N PRO A 173 17.55 -26.25 17.59
CA PRO A 173 16.95 -26.17 18.92
C PRO A 173 17.30 -27.37 19.79
N TYR A 174 17.74 -27.12 21.02
CA TYR A 174 17.91 -28.16 22.03
C TYR A 174 17.50 -27.66 23.42
N LEU A 175 17.23 -28.62 24.30
CA LEU A 175 16.96 -28.34 25.71
C LEU A 175 18.27 -28.34 26.48
N TYR A 176 18.52 -27.28 27.24
CA TYR A 176 19.73 -27.16 28.03
C TYR A 176 19.40 -26.72 29.47
N PRO A 177 20.08 -27.29 30.48
CA PRO A 177 19.82 -26.96 31.87
C PRO A 177 20.30 -25.53 32.20
N VAL A 178 19.37 -24.67 32.61
CA VAL A 178 19.62 -23.32 33.13
C VAL A 178 18.90 -23.21 34.47
N GLY A 179 19.63 -23.01 35.56
CA GLY A 179 19.02 -22.84 36.89
C GLY A 179 18.26 -24.02 37.47
N GLY A 180 18.49 -25.23 36.94
CA GLY A 180 17.77 -26.44 37.35
C GLY A 180 16.51 -26.75 36.53
N GLU A 181 16.14 -25.89 35.58
CA GLU A 181 15.10 -26.15 34.58
C GLU A 181 15.70 -26.29 33.17
N TYR A 182 15.02 -27.02 32.29
CA TYR A 182 15.46 -27.18 30.90
C TYR A 182 14.83 -26.08 30.04
N ALA A 183 15.65 -25.19 29.49
CA ALA A 183 15.21 -24.11 28.63
C ALA A 183 15.44 -24.45 27.15
N PRO A 184 14.45 -24.16 26.27
CA PRO A 184 14.61 -24.30 24.83
C PRO A 184 15.51 -23.20 24.27
N MET A 185 16.65 -23.58 23.70
CA MET A 185 17.63 -22.63 23.17
C MET A 185 18.27 -23.10 21.86
N SER A 186 18.88 -22.15 21.16
CA SER A 186 19.86 -22.40 20.12
C SER A 186 21.13 -21.63 20.46
N SER A 187 22.27 -22.20 20.10
CA SER A 187 23.57 -21.55 20.29
C SER A 187 24.12 -21.07 18.97
N ILE A 188 24.61 -19.84 18.99
CA ILE A 188 25.38 -19.26 17.90
C ILE A 188 26.85 -19.38 18.27
N VAL A 189 27.60 -20.16 17.49
CA VAL A 189 28.94 -20.60 17.87
C VAL A 189 29.94 -20.31 16.76
N VAL A 190 31.07 -19.72 17.14
CA VAL A 190 32.17 -19.39 16.23
C VAL A 190 33.45 -20.10 16.68
N PRO A 191 34.14 -20.84 15.79
CA PRO A 191 35.37 -21.53 16.13
C PRO A 191 36.52 -20.56 16.34
N ILE A 192 37.29 -20.78 17.41
CA ILE A 192 38.54 -20.08 17.72
C ILE A 192 39.67 -20.89 17.08
N LYS A 193 40.50 -20.20 16.29
CA LYS A 193 41.65 -20.82 15.62
C LYS A 193 42.94 -20.21 16.13
N TYR A 194 44.00 -21.02 16.15
CA TYR A 194 45.36 -20.56 16.41
C TYR A 194 46.29 -21.23 15.41
N ASN A 195 47.04 -20.44 14.63
CA ASN A 195 47.84 -20.91 13.50
C ASN A 195 47.04 -21.80 12.51
N GLY A 196 45.76 -21.49 12.31
CA GLY A 196 44.87 -22.26 11.42
C GLY A 196 44.35 -23.58 12.00
N GLN A 197 44.72 -23.96 13.22
CA GLN A 197 44.19 -25.12 13.94
C GLN A 197 43.06 -24.71 14.87
N PHE A 198 42.02 -25.55 14.97
CA PHE A 198 40.94 -25.38 15.94
C PHE A 198 41.48 -25.54 17.36
N VAL A 199 41.19 -24.59 18.25
CA VAL A 199 41.61 -24.62 19.66
C VAL A 199 40.46 -24.41 20.64
N GLY A 200 39.28 -24.07 20.15
CA GLY A 200 38.10 -23.86 20.97
C GLY A 200 36.97 -23.17 20.19
N VAL A 201 35.97 -22.70 20.91
CA VAL A 201 34.83 -21.95 20.38
C VAL A 201 34.47 -20.79 21.32
N ALA A 202 33.85 -19.75 20.77
CA ALA A 202 33.07 -18.77 21.53
C ALA A 202 31.61 -18.89 21.10
N GLY A 203 30.68 -18.76 22.06
CA GLY A 203 29.27 -18.94 21.80
C GLY A 203 28.38 -17.96 22.56
N VAL A 204 27.22 -17.70 21.97
CA VAL A 204 26.13 -16.93 22.56
C VAL A 204 24.85 -17.75 22.45
N ASP A 205 24.10 -17.86 23.55
CA ASP A 205 22.86 -18.62 23.62
C ASP A 205 21.66 -17.68 23.52
N VAL A 206 20.70 -18.06 22.66
CA VAL A 206 19.41 -17.37 22.50
C VAL A 206 18.27 -18.27 22.93
N VAL A 207 17.34 -17.74 23.73
CA VAL A 207 16.12 -18.45 24.13
C VAL A 207 15.12 -18.45 22.99
N LEU A 208 14.51 -19.59 22.68
CA LEU A 208 13.59 -19.69 21.54
C LEU A 208 12.21 -19.09 21.82
N GLY A 209 11.84 -18.92 23.09
CA GLY A 209 10.55 -18.33 23.49
C GLY A 209 10.33 -16.91 22.93
N THR A 210 11.40 -16.13 22.73
CA THR A 210 11.30 -14.79 22.13
C THR A 210 10.86 -14.85 20.66
N PHE A 211 11.34 -15.84 19.91
CA PHE A 211 10.90 -16.09 18.53
C PHE A 211 9.46 -16.57 18.50
N GLN A 212 9.05 -17.44 19.42
CA GLN A 212 7.68 -17.92 19.53
C GLN A 212 6.67 -16.77 19.70
N ASP A 213 6.92 -15.85 20.64
CA ASP A 213 6.05 -14.71 20.93
C ASP A 213 5.90 -13.73 19.74
N LYS A 214 6.95 -13.61 18.92
CA LYS A 214 6.94 -12.76 17.72
C LYS A 214 6.24 -13.45 16.55
N ILE A 215 6.58 -14.71 16.30
CA ILE A 215 6.11 -15.46 15.13
C ILE A 215 4.61 -15.74 15.21
N VAL A 216 4.07 -16.06 16.39
CA VAL A 216 2.64 -16.35 16.55
C VAL A 216 1.74 -15.14 16.25
N LYS A 217 2.28 -13.92 16.37
CA LYS A 217 1.58 -12.65 16.07
C LYS A 217 1.50 -12.35 14.58
N ILE A 218 2.30 -13.03 13.76
CA ILE A 218 2.29 -12.85 12.31
C ILE A 218 1.04 -13.54 11.76
N LYS A 219 0.09 -12.73 11.27
CA LYS A 219 -1.21 -13.19 10.72
C LYS A 219 -1.38 -12.78 9.25
N PRO A 220 -0.76 -13.52 8.30
CA PRO A 220 -0.95 -13.30 6.88
C PRO A 220 -2.43 -13.47 6.51
N TYR A 221 -3.01 -12.49 5.80
CA TYR A 221 -4.45 -12.47 5.49
C TYR A 221 -5.35 -12.65 6.73
N GLU A 222 -4.95 -12.11 7.89
CA GLU A 222 -5.65 -12.14 9.19
C GLU A 222 -5.85 -13.53 9.83
N ARG A 223 -5.99 -14.60 9.03
CA ARG A 223 -6.23 -15.98 9.49
C ARG A 223 -5.01 -16.89 9.35
N GLY A 224 -4.11 -16.60 8.42
CA GLY A 224 -2.87 -17.34 8.23
C GLY A 224 -1.94 -17.25 9.44
N TYR A 225 -0.85 -18.00 9.39
CA TYR A 225 0.16 -17.99 10.45
C TYR A 225 1.57 -18.21 9.89
N ALA A 226 2.57 -17.92 10.70
CA ALA A 226 3.96 -18.19 10.39
C ALA A 226 4.56 -19.27 11.30
N SER A 227 5.65 -19.87 10.83
CA SER A 227 6.46 -20.84 11.57
C SER A 227 7.95 -20.58 11.27
N LEU A 228 8.82 -20.96 12.19
CA LEU A 228 10.27 -20.94 11.99
C LEU A 228 10.80 -22.35 12.20
N ILE A 229 11.67 -22.79 11.29
CA ILE A 229 12.11 -24.16 11.19
C ILE A 229 13.64 -24.19 11.09
N ALA A 230 14.26 -25.03 11.89
CA ALA A 230 15.71 -25.19 11.91
C ALA A 230 16.20 -26.02 10.71
N ASN A 231 17.51 -26.11 10.53
CA ASN A 231 18.12 -26.73 9.36
C ASN A 231 17.79 -28.23 9.21
N ASP A 232 17.55 -28.91 10.34
CA ASP A 232 17.16 -30.31 10.39
C ASP A 232 15.67 -30.56 10.14
N GLY A 233 14.88 -29.50 9.92
CA GLY A 233 13.44 -29.57 9.69
C GLY A 233 12.61 -29.63 10.97
N VAL A 234 13.18 -29.25 12.12
CA VAL A 234 12.46 -29.17 13.40
C VAL A 234 11.90 -27.76 13.64
N TYR A 235 10.67 -27.68 14.16
CA TYR A 235 10.07 -26.39 14.52
C TYR A 235 10.83 -25.71 15.66
N VAL A 236 11.27 -24.48 15.40
CA VAL A 236 11.80 -23.52 16.38
C VAL A 236 10.65 -22.75 17.02
N ALA A 237 9.67 -22.36 16.21
CA ALA A 237 8.46 -21.66 16.63
C ALA A 237 7.32 -21.99 15.66
N ASP A 238 6.10 -22.08 16.18
CA ASP A 238 4.92 -22.41 15.39
C ASP A 238 3.66 -21.85 16.05
N VAL A 239 2.56 -21.72 15.30
CA VAL A 239 1.27 -21.29 15.85
C VAL A 239 0.77 -22.20 16.98
N LYS A 240 1.17 -23.48 16.94
CA LYS A 240 0.91 -24.46 18.00
C LYS A 240 2.20 -24.73 18.77
N GLU A 241 2.19 -24.38 20.05
CA GLU A 241 3.34 -24.60 20.94
C GLU A 241 3.72 -26.10 21.05
N GLU A 242 2.75 -27.00 20.91
CA GLU A 242 2.96 -28.46 20.86
C GLU A 242 3.81 -28.95 19.67
N ASN A 243 3.93 -28.15 18.61
CA ASN A 243 4.74 -28.50 17.44
C ASN A 243 6.22 -28.17 17.63
N ILE A 244 6.58 -27.29 18.56
CA ILE A 244 7.98 -26.91 18.80
C ILE A 244 8.76 -28.18 19.20
N PHE A 245 9.99 -28.34 18.67
CA PHE A 245 10.81 -29.56 18.78
C PHE A 245 10.31 -30.80 18.03
N THR A 246 9.24 -30.68 17.24
CA THR A 246 8.80 -31.78 16.37
C THR A 246 9.30 -31.58 14.93
N PRO A 247 9.66 -32.66 14.20
CA PRO A 247 10.06 -32.56 12.81
C PRO A 247 8.83 -32.31 11.92
N ILE A 248 8.99 -31.53 10.85
CA ILE A 248 7.95 -31.36 9.85
C ILE A 248 7.60 -32.69 9.16
N ALA A 249 6.36 -32.82 8.68
CA ALA A 249 5.93 -34.01 7.95
C ALA A 249 6.42 -34.02 6.49
N ASP A 250 6.60 -32.85 5.89
CA ASP A 250 6.93 -32.71 4.47
C ASP A 250 8.44 -32.96 4.20
N GLU A 251 8.75 -34.11 3.62
CA GLU A 251 10.12 -34.51 3.27
C GLU A 251 10.74 -33.65 2.15
N GLN A 252 9.94 -33.10 1.24
CA GLN A 252 10.46 -32.21 0.19
C GLN A 252 10.84 -30.85 0.79
N ALA A 253 10.01 -30.34 1.69
CA ALA A 253 10.34 -29.15 2.46
C ALA A 253 11.62 -29.35 3.28
N LYS A 254 11.81 -30.49 3.97
CA LYS A 254 13.07 -30.79 4.69
C LYS A 254 14.29 -30.71 3.79
N ALA A 255 14.21 -31.31 2.59
CA ALA A 255 15.31 -31.28 1.64
C ALA A 255 15.61 -29.85 1.15
N ALA A 256 14.58 -29.04 0.92
CA ALA A 256 14.72 -27.65 0.50
C ALA A 256 15.34 -26.76 1.60
N ILE A 257 14.88 -26.91 2.84
CA ILE A 257 15.45 -26.22 4.02
C ILE A 257 16.93 -26.54 4.13
N LYS A 258 17.30 -27.83 4.06
CA LYS A 258 18.69 -28.26 4.17
C LYS A 258 19.59 -27.69 3.07
N ASN A 259 19.05 -27.52 1.85
CA ASN A 259 19.76 -26.97 0.71
C ASN A 259 19.74 -25.44 0.65
N GLY A 260 18.96 -24.77 1.51
CA GLY A 260 18.80 -23.32 1.49
C GLY A 260 18.06 -22.82 0.24
N SER A 261 17.06 -23.55 -0.25
CA SER A 261 16.26 -23.18 -1.42
C SER A 261 14.83 -22.84 -1.03
N VAL A 262 14.21 -21.90 -1.75
CA VAL A 262 12.77 -21.65 -1.64
C VAL A 262 11.99 -22.91 -2.01
N TYR A 263 10.97 -23.22 -1.24
CA TYR A 263 10.03 -24.30 -1.53
C TYR A 263 8.61 -23.84 -1.24
N THR A 264 7.67 -24.31 -2.05
CA THR A 264 6.26 -23.96 -1.92
C THR A 264 5.42 -25.21 -2.03
N SER A 265 4.39 -25.34 -1.20
CA SER A 265 3.45 -26.45 -1.27
C SER A 265 2.02 -25.99 -1.04
N THR A 266 1.08 -26.76 -1.58
CA THR A 266 -0.36 -26.62 -1.29
C THR A 266 -0.81 -27.89 -0.61
N GLU A 267 -1.36 -27.76 0.59
CA GLU A 267 -1.82 -28.90 1.39
C GLU A 267 -3.02 -28.53 2.25
N PHE A 268 -3.72 -29.53 2.76
CA PHE A 268 -4.82 -29.30 3.69
C PHE A 268 -4.26 -29.01 5.09
N CYS A 269 -4.63 -27.87 5.66
CA CYS A 269 -4.23 -27.50 7.01
C CYS A 269 -5.32 -27.84 8.01
N GLU A 270 -5.01 -28.71 8.98
CA GLU A 270 -5.94 -29.04 10.06
C GLU A 270 -6.28 -27.84 10.97
N ILE A 271 -5.39 -26.85 11.08
CA ILE A 271 -5.59 -25.67 11.94
C ILE A 271 -6.63 -24.73 11.34
N LEU A 272 -6.53 -24.50 10.03
CA LEU A 272 -7.43 -23.59 9.30
C LEU A 272 -8.66 -24.31 8.72
N GLN A 273 -8.67 -25.65 8.73
CA GLN A 273 -9.71 -26.51 8.16
C GLN A 273 -9.97 -26.22 6.68
N GLU A 274 -8.91 -25.89 5.94
CA GLU A 274 -8.96 -25.57 4.51
C GLU A 274 -7.61 -25.87 3.83
N GLU A 275 -7.60 -25.85 2.49
CA GLU A 275 -6.36 -25.84 1.74
C GLU A 275 -5.59 -24.55 2.01
N VAL A 276 -4.28 -24.69 2.23
CA VAL A 276 -3.38 -23.58 2.47
C VAL A 276 -2.25 -23.61 1.46
N TYR A 277 -1.70 -22.43 1.21
CA TYR A 277 -0.45 -22.28 0.50
C TYR A 277 0.67 -22.01 1.50
N LYS A 278 1.72 -22.83 1.46
CA LYS A 278 2.90 -22.69 2.29
C LYS A 278 4.09 -22.25 1.46
N VAL A 279 4.81 -21.23 1.93
CA VAL A 279 6.07 -20.77 1.35
C VAL A 279 7.17 -20.86 2.38
N TYR A 280 8.21 -21.62 2.06
CA TYR A 280 9.42 -21.83 2.85
C TYR A 280 10.53 -20.98 2.25
N VAL A 281 10.93 -19.93 2.97
CA VAL A 281 12.03 -19.05 2.58
C VAL A 281 13.27 -19.38 3.42
N PRO A 282 14.44 -19.63 2.82
CA PRO A 282 15.65 -19.93 3.56
C PRO A 282 16.21 -18.68 4.25
N ILE A 283 16.70 -18.85 5.48
CA ILE A 283 17.45 -17.85 6.22
C ILE A 283 18.88 -18.36 6.39
N SER A 284 19.82 -17.69 5.73
CA SER A 284 21.25 -17.92 5.91
C SER A 284 21.82 -16.86 6.84
N PHE A 285 22.46 -17.29 7.94
CA PHE A 285 23.10 -16.41 8.91
C PHE A 285 24.60 -16.33 8.63
N GLY A 286 25.14 -15.13 8.40
CA GLY A 286 26.57 -14.94 8.12
C GLY A 286 27.13 -15.92 7.07
N ASN A 287 28.18 -16.64 7.44
CA ASN A 287 28.85 -17.67 6.63
C ASN A 287 28.52 -19.11 7.09
N THR A 288 27.42 -19.29 7.83
CA THR A 288 26.96 -20.61 8.26
C THR A 288 26.51 -21.47 7.07
N LYS A 289 26.52 -22.80 7.24
CA LYS A 289 26.03 -23.78 6.25
C LYS A 289 24.75 -24.49 6.67
N THR A 290 24.12 -24.01 7.73
CA THR A 290 22.91 -24.59 8.33
C THR A 290 21.77 -23.58 8.25
N PRO A 291 21.28 -23.25 7.03
CA PRO A 291 20.19 -22.29 6.89
C PRO A 291 18.94 -22.80 7.61
N TRP A 292 18.26 -21.88 8.28
CA TRP A 292 16.91 -22.10 8.78
C TRP A 292 15.90 -21.76 7.68
N SER A 293 14.62 -21.95 7.95
CA SER A 293 13.58 -21.47 7.05
C SER A 293 12.43 -20.81 7.79
N PHE A 294 12.04 -19.66 7.26
CA PHE A 294 10.82 -18.98 7.65
C PHE A 294 9.67 -19.46 6.78
N VAL A 295 8.55 -19.82 7.39
CA VAL A 295 7.40 -20.38 6.69
C VAL A 295 6.19 -19.50 6.89
N ILE A 296 5.55 -19.10 5.80
CA ILE A 296 4.20 -18.53 5.85
C ILE A 296 3.20 -19.57 5.38
N THR A 297 2.14 -19.73 6.15
CA THR A 297 0.95 -20.51 5.80
C THR A 297 -0.22 -19.56 5.55
N ALA A 298 -0.66 -19.46 4.30
CA ALA A 298 -1.77 -18.60 3.88
C ALA A 298 -3.02 -19.43 3.51
N PRO A 299 -4.21 -19.09 4.03
CA PRO A 299 -5.47 -19.75 3.64
C PRO A 299 -5.81 -19.50 2.17
N MET A 300 -6.13 -20.58 1.44
CA MET A 300 -6.44 -20.48 0.02
C MET A 300 -7.73 -19.70 -0.23
N SER A 301 -8.69 -19.67 0.71
CA SER A 301 -9.91 -18.88 0.56
C SER A 301 -9.63 -17.38 0.41
N GLU A 302 -8.65 -16.86 1.16
CA GLU A 302 -8.26 -15.44 1.15
C GLU A 302 -7.42 -15.12 -0.09
N VAL A 303 -6.47 -16.00 -0.44
CA VAL A 303 -5.68 -15.86 -1.68
C VAL A 303 -6.59 -15.81 -2.90
N MET A 304 -7.67 -16.62 -2.90
CA MET A 304 -8.60 -16.75 -4.00
C MET A 304 -9.79 -15.79 -3.94
N GLU A 305 -9.86 -14.89 -2.96
CA GLU A 305 -11.05 -14.04 -2.71
C GLU A 305 -11.46 -13.25 -3.97
N LYS A 306 -10.50 -12.57 -4.61
CA LYS A 306 -10.74 -11.82 -5.85
C LYS A 306 -11.25 -12.72 -7.00
N ALA A 307 -10.66 -13.91 -7.17
CA ALA A 307 -11.08 -14.87 -8.20
C ALA A 307 -12.50 -15.41 -7.93
N ASN A 308 -12.82 -15.66 -6.66
CA ASN A 308 -14.15 -16.10 -6.22
C ASN A 308 -15.22 -15.01 -6.44
N MET A 309 -14.88 -13.73 -6.21
CA MET A 309 -15.76 -12.60 -6.53
C MET A 309 -16.07 -12.54 -8.04
N ILE A 310 -15.04 -12.66 -8.89
CA ILE A 310 -15.22 -12.67 -10.36
C ILE A 310 -16.09 -13.85 -10.78
N ARG A 311 -15.88 -15.05 -10.22
CA ARG A 311 -16.74 -16.22 -10.46
C ARG A 311 -18.20 -15.94 -10.12
N ASN A 312 -18.46 -15.42 -8.92
CA ASN A 312 -19.82 -15.16 -8.45
C ASN A 312 -20.51 -14.07 -9.29
N ALA A 313 -19.80 -13.00 -9.65
CA ALA A 313 -20.30 -11.96 -10.55
C ALA A 313 -20.63 -12.53 -11.95
N SER A 314 -19.74 -13.38 -12.48
CA SER A 314 -19.93 -14.04 -13.78
C SER A 314 -21.11 -15.00 -13.79
N LEU A 315 -21.37 -15.70 -12.67
CA LEU A 315 -22.55 -16.56 -12.51
C LEU A 315 -23.84 -15.75 -12.50
N VAL A 316 -23.89 -14.63 -11.78
CA VAL A 316 -25.09 -13.76 -11.73
C VAL A 316 -25.38 -13.17 -13.11
N LEU A 317 -24.35 -12.61 -13.78
CA LEU A 317 -24.50 -12.07 -15.14
C LEU A 317 -24.91 -13.15 -16.15
N GLY A 318 -24.34 -14.35 -16.06
CA GLY A 318 -24.70 -15.49 -16.91
C GLY A 318 -26.15 -15.92 -16.75
N ILE A 319 -26.67 -15.96 -15.51
CA ILE A 319 -28.09 -16.27 -15.23
C ILE A 319 -28.99 -15.19 -15.81
N VAL A 320 -28.68 -13.91 -15.59
CA VAL A 320 -29.46 -12.78 -16.13
C VAL A 320 -29.51 -12.82 -17.66
N ALA A 321 -28.36 -13.06 -18.31
CA ALA A 321 -28.27 -13.19 -19.76
C ALA A 321 -29.07 -14.38 -20.30
N LEU A 322 -29.02 -15.54 -19.64
CA LEU A 322 -29.76 -16.74 -20.04
C LEU A 322 -31.28 -16.54 -19.92
N VAL A 323 -31.75 -15.90 -18.84
CA VAL A 323 -33.17 -15.58 -18.65
C VAL A 323 -33.65 -14.59 -19.72
N ALA A 324 -32.91 -13.52 -19.98
CA ALA A 324 -33.24 -12.55 -21.02
C ALA A 324 -33.35 -13.23 -22.40
N LEU A 325 -32.43 -14.14 -22.73
CA LEU A 325 -32.42 -14.87 -23.99
C LEU A 325 -33.60 -15.85 -24.12
N LEU A 326 -33.95 -16.57 -23.04
CA LEU A 326 -35.13 -17.44 -23.02
C LEU A 326 -36.44 -16.65 -23.20
N VAL A 327 -36.53 -15.45 -22.62
CA VAL A 327 -37.67 -14.54 -22.81
C VAL A 327 -37.76 -14.09 -24.27
N ILE A 328 -36.65 -13.68 -24.88
CA ILE A 328 -36.61 -13.29 -26.30
C ILE A 328 -37.03 -14.46 -27.20
N ILE A 329 -36.51 -15.67 -26.97
CA ILE A 329 -36.86 -16.87 -27.74
C ILE A 329 -38.33 -17.25 -27.57
N PHE A 330 -38.90 -17.10 -26.37
CA PHE A 330 -40.32 -17.32 -26.12
C PHE A 330 -41.19 -16.41 -27.00
N PHE A 331 -40.84 -15.12 -27.10
CA PHE A 331 -41.55 -14.16 -27.95
C PHE A 331 -41.39 -14.48 -29.44
N ILE A 332 -40.17 -14.76 -29.92
CA ILE A 332 -39.91 -15.11 -31.33
C ILE A 332 -40.67 -16.38 -31.73
N THR A 333 -40.65 -17.41 -30.88
CA THR A 333 -41.26 -18.70 -31.20
C THR A 333 -42.79 -18.64 -31.20
N ARG A 334 -43.38 -17.86 -30.30
CA ARG A 334 -44.83 -17.61 -30.29
C ARG A 334 -45.30 -16.91 -31.58
N SER A 335 -44.45 -16.06 -32.16
CA SER A 335 -44.75 -15.33 -33.39
C SER A 335 -44.73 -16.20 -34.66
N ILE A 336 -44.13 -17.41 -34.62
CA ILE A 336 -43.86 -18.23 -35.81
C ILE A 336 -44.66 -19.56 -35.81
N VAL A 337 -44.79 -20.23 -34.66
CA VAL A 337 -45.34 -21.62 -34.60
C VAL A 337 -46.86 -21.69 -34.77
N GLY A 338 -47.60 -20.69 -34.27
CA GLY A 338 -49.08 -20.65 -34.37
C GLY A 338 -49.56 -20.62 -35.83
N PRO A 339 -49.06 -19.68 -36.66
CA PRO A 339 -49.40 -19.57 -38.07
C PRO A 339 -49.17 -20.85 -38.91
N ILE A 340 -48.13 -21.62 -38.62
CA ILE A 340 -47.77 -22.80 -39.43
C ILE A 340 -48.72 -23.99 -39.17
N LYS A 341 -49.28 -24.11 -37.97
CA LYS A 341 -50.20 -25.21 -37.61
C LYS A 341 -51.56 -25.07 -38.32
N GLU A 342 -52.10 -23.85 -38.41
CA GLU A 342 -53.37 -23.56 -39.11
C GLU A 342 -53.31 -23.88 -40.61
N LEU A 343 -52.17 -23.70 -41.27
CA LEU A 343 -52.01 -24.03 -42.69
C LEU A 343 -51.98 -25.53 -42.97
N THR A 344 -51.65 -26.34 -41.97
CA THR A 344 -51.60 -27.81 -42.11
C THR A 344 -53.02 -28.39 -42.08
N ASP A 345 -53.90 -27.83 -41.23
CA ASP A 345 -55.32 -28.25 -41.12
C ASP A 345 -56.14 -27.91 -42.38
N VAL A 346 -55.79 -26.80 -43.07
CA VAL A 346 -56.42 -26.36 -44.32
C VAL A 346 -56.13 -27.32 -45.49
N ALA A 347 -54.91 -27.87 -45.54
CA ALA A 347 -54.51 -28.80 -46.59
C ALA A 347 -55.22 -30.16 -46.47
N GLU A 348 -55.55 -30.58 -45.24
CA GLU A 348 -56.23 -31.85 -44.96
C GLU A 348 -57.75 -31.79 -45.27
N GLN A 349 -58.41 -30.63 -45.06
CA GLN A 349 -59.82 -30.43 -45.41
C GLN A 349 -60.11 -30.39 -46.93
N ILE A 350 -59.15 -29.90 -47.73
CA ILE A 350 -59.27 -29.90 -49.20
C ILE A 350 -59.13 -31.32 -49.76
N ALA A 351 -58.44 -32.24 -49.05
CA ALA A 351 -58.27 -33.63 -49.45
C ALA A 351 -59.53 -34.51 -49.24
N GLU A 352 -60.52 -34.03 -48.46
CA GLU A 352 -61.76 -34.75 -48.10
C GLU A 352 -63.01 -34.24 -48.86
N ASP A 353 -62.83 -33.51 -49.96
CA ASP A 353 -63.88 -33.04 -50.89
C ASP A 353 -64.93 -32.07 -50.28
N ASN A 354 -64.60 -31.43 -49.16
CA ASN A 354 -65.42 -30.40 -48.53
C ASN A 354 -64.98 -28.98 -48.92
N LEU A 355 -65.36 -28.54 -50.13
CA LEU A 355 -64.99 -27.23 -50.68
C LEU A 355 -65.72 -26.02 -50.06
N SER A 356 -66.51 -26.21 -49.00
CA SER A 356 -67.37 -25.17 -48.39
C SER A 356 -66.91 -24.66 -47.02
N ALA A 357 -65.84 -25.24 -46.46
CA ALA A 357 -65.27 -24.76 -45.21
C ALA A 357 -64.61 -23.36 -45.38
N GLU A 358 -64.89 -22.44 -44.46
CA GLU A 358 -64.26 -21.11 -44.39
C GLU A 358 -62.83 -21.24 -43.87
N ILE A 359 -61.86 -20.87 -44.71
CA ILE A 359 -60.45 -20.80 -44.32
C ILE A 359 -60.12 -19.35 -43.95
N ASN A 360 -59.61 -19.13 -42.73
CA ASN A 360 -59.07 -17.84 -42.33
C ASN A 360 -57.67 -17.65 -42.95
N ILE A 361 -57.52 -16.63 -43.80
CA ILE A 361 -56.23 -16.26 -44.39
C ILE A 361 -55.35 -15.63 -43.31
N ILE A 362 -54.17 -16.21 -43.09
CA ILE A 362 -53.20 -15.71 -42.10
C ILE A 362 -52.54 -14.46 -42.69
N LYS A 363 -52.75 -13.30 -42.04
CA LYS A 363 -52.31 -11.98 -42.51
C LYS A 363 -50.91 -11.58 -42.03
N THR A 364 -49.92 -12.45 -42.20
CA THR A 364 -48.50 -12.05 -42.07
C THR A 364 -47.94 -11.65 -43.44
N GLN A 365 -46.95 -10.75 -43.46
CA GLN A 365 -46.26 -10.30 -44.70
C GLN A 365 -44.93 -11.03 -44.95
N ASP A 366 -44.72 -12.15 -44.28
CA ASP A 366 -43.55 -13.01 -44.39
C ASP A 366 -43.81 -14.24 -45.29
N GLU A 367 -42.85 -15.15 -45.35
CA GLU A 367 -42.92 -16.39 -46.12
C GLU A 367 -44.13 -17.28 -45.73
N VAL A 368 -44.64 -17.15 -44.50
CA VAL A 368 -45.81 -17.90 -44.00
C VAL A 368 -47.12 -17.34 -44.56
N GLY A 369 -47.24 -16.02 -44.71
CA GLY A 369 -48.39 -15.38 -45.34
C GLY A 369 -48.49 -15.61 -46.85
N ASN A 370 -47.35 -15.74 -47.54
CA ASN A 370 -47.31 -16.09 -48.96
C ASN A 370 -47.79 -17.54 -49.21
N LEU A 371 -47.47 -18.48 -48.31
CA LEU A 371 -47.92 -19.87 -48.39
C LEU A 371 -49.43 -20.02 -48.14
N SER A 372 -50.00 -19.24 -47.21
CA SER A 372 -51.46 -19.17 -46.95
C SER A 372 -52.29 -18.75 -48.17
N ARG A 373 -51.78 -17.76 -48.93
CA ARG A 373 -52.45 -17.24 -50.14
C ARG A 373 -52.42 -18.24 -51.31
N ALA A 374 -51.41 -19.09 -51.40
CA ALA A 374 -51.29 -20.10 -52.46
C ALA A 374 -52.30 -21.26 -52.31
N PHE A 375 -52.52 -21.75 -51.07
CA PHE A 375 -53.51 -22.79 -50.79
C PHE A 375 -54.96 -22.32 -51.00
N HIS A 376 -55.27 -21.05 -50.69
CA HIS A 376 -56.59 -20.46 -50.93
C HIS A 376 -56.94 -20.36 -52.43
N LYS A 377 -55.94 -20.04 -53.26
CA LYS A 377 -56.09 -19.89 -54.72
C LYS A 377 -56.43 -21.23 -55.42
N MET A 378 -56.03 -22.36 -54.84
CA MET A 378 -56.30 -23.71 -55.35
C MET A 378 -57.75 -24.17 -55.09
N GLN A 379 -58.33 -23.83 -53.93
CA GLN A 379 -59.73 -24.12 -53.58
C GLN A 379 -60.71 -23.33 -54.46
N GLN A 380 -60.35 -22.11 -54.87
CA GLN A 380 -61.23 -21.17 -55.55
C GLN A 380 -61.53 -21.59 -57.01
N ASN A 381 -60.54 -22.14 -57.72
CA ASN A 381 -60.71 -22.62 -59.09
C ASN A 381 -61.73 -23.76 -59.23
N LEU A 382 -61.98 -24.55 -58.17
CA LEU A 382 -62.96 -25.64 -58.16
C LEU A 382 -64.40 -25.14 -57.93
N LYS A 383 -64.60 -23.92 -57.40
CA LYS A 383 -65.93 -23.25 -57.25
C LYS A 383 -66.41 -22.55 -58.53
N ASP A 384 -65.50 -22.16 -59.43
CA ASP A 384 -65.79 -21.28 -60.57
C ASP A 384 -66.57 -21.94 -61.72
N ILE A 385 -66.65 -23.27 -61.75
CA ILE A 385 -67.45 -24.01 -62.74
C ILE A 385 -68.96 -23.96 -62.39
N ALA A 386 -69.31 -23.91 -61.10
CA ALA A 386 -70.70 -23.80 -60.64
C ALA A 386 -71.25 -22.36 -60.77
N ARG A 387 -70.37 -21.36 -60.76
CA ARG A 387 -70.73 -19.93 -60.83
C ARG A 387 -71.02 -19.41 -62.23
N MET A 388 -70.95 -20.24 -63.27
CA MET A 388 -71.29 -19.80 -64.63
C MET A 388 -72.73 -19.28 -64.77
N ALA A 389 -73.64 -19.67 -63.86
CA ALA A 389 -74.98 -19.09 -63.72
C ALA A 389 -75.01 -17.84 -62.80
N GLU A 390 -73.99 -17.64 -61.95
CA GLU A 390 -73.69 -16.42 -61.17
C GLU A 390 -72.94 -15.36 -62.01
N LYS A 391 -72.32 -15.74 -63.14
CA LYS A 391 -71.44 -14.89 -63.99
C LYS A 391 -72.07 -13.62 -64.55
N ILE A 392 -73.39 -13.58 -64.71
CA ILE A 392 -74.10 -12.35 -65.13
C ILE A 392 -74.39 -11.43 -63.93
N ALA A 393 -74.49 -11.96 -62.71
CA ALA A 393 -74.53 -11.18 -61.47
C ALA A 393 -73.12 -10.80 -60.94
N GLN A 394 -72.07 -11.47 -61.44
CA GLN A 394 -70.65 -11.30 -61.06
C GLN A 394 -69.81 -10.46 -62.07
N GLY A 395 -70.42 -9.84 -63.08
CA GLY A 395 -69.73 -8.84 -63.92
C GLY A 395 -68.83 -9.40 -65.04
N ASP A 396 -69.05 -10.62 -65.53
CA ASP A 396 -68.40 -11.11 -66.76
C ASP A 396 -69.09 -10.53 -68.00
N LEU A 397 -68.51 -9.47 -68.58
CA LEU A 397 -69.08 -8.65 -69.66
C LEU A 397 -68.48 -8.95 -71.05
N SER A 398 -67.92 -10.15 -71.24
CA SER A 398 -67.22 -10.53 -72.46
C SER A 398 -68.11 -10.44 -73.72
N GLN A 399 -67.84 -9.47 -74.61
CA GLN A 399 -68.64 -9.16 -75.81
C GLN A 399 -68.76 -10.33 -76.82
N ASP A 400 -67.82 -11.27 -76.79
CA ASP A 400 -67.63 -12.23 -77.89
C ASP A 400 -68.62 -13.41 -77.88
N ARG A 401 -69.45 -13.53 -76.83
CA ARG A 401 -70.45 -14.61 -76.72
C ARG A 401 -71.90 -14.16 -76.77
N ILE A 402 -72.18 -12.85 -76.64
CA ILE A 402 -73.54 -12.31 -76.63
C ILE A 402 -73.97 -11.83 -78.04
N LEU A 403 -73.01 -11.68 -78.97
CA LEU A 403 -73.22 -11.08 -80.30
C LEU A 403 -73.30 -12.12 -81.43
N LYS A 404 -74.20 -13.11 -81.36
CA LYS A 404 -74.58 -13.90 -82.55
C LYS A 404 -76.05 -14.31 -82.53
N GLU A 405 -76.96 -13.33 -82.60
CA GLU A 405 -78.22 -13.53 -83.32
C GLU A 405 -78.76 -12.19 -83.84
N ASN A 406 -78.97 -12.13 -85.15
CA ASN A 406 -79.44 -10.95 -85.85
C ASN A 406 -80.87 -10.60 -85.43
N GLY A 407 -80.99 -9.66 -84.50
CA GLY A 407 -82.27 -9.11 -84.08
C GLY A 407 -82.13 -7.66 -83.67
N LYS A 408 -81.91 -6.77 -84.64
CA LYS A 408 -82.17 -5.34 -84.45
C LYS A 408 -83.68 -5.15 -84.29
N ASN A 409 -84.19 -5.33 -83.07
CA ASN A 409 -85.46 -4.78 -82.63
C ASN A 409 -85.34 -4.41 -81.15
N ALA A 410 -85.48 -3.11 -80.88
CA ALA A 410 -85.59 -2.59 -79.53
C ALA A 410 -86.95 -3.03 -78.96
N GLY A 411 -86.95 -3.89 -77.93
CA GLY A 411 -88.19 -4.26 -77.25
C GLY A 411 -88.18 -5.52 -76.37
N ASP A 412 -87.17 -6.39 -76.42
CA ASP A 412 -87.13 -7.63 -75.62
C ASP A 412 -85.94 -7.69 -74.65
N LEU A 413 -86.03 -8.53 -73.61
CA LEU A 413 -85.12 -8.62 -72.45
C LEU A 413 -83.64 -8.63 -72.85
N THR A 414 -83.29 -9.34 -73.93
CA THR A 414 -81.93 -9.45 -74.50
C THR A 414 -81.36 -8.10 -74.98
N GLY A 415 -82.21 -7.20 -75.48
CA GLY A 415 -81.80 -5.85 -75.92
C GLY A 415 -81.53 -4.90 -74.75
N ALA A 416 -82.28 -5.02 -73.65
CA ALA A 416 -82.02 -4.27 -72.42
C ALA A 416 -80.74 -4.76 -71.72
N PHE A 417 -80.50 -6.08 -71.73
CA PHE A 417 -79.24 -6.68 -71.25
C PHE A 417 -78.03 -6.21 -72.07
N ASN A 418 -78.15 -6.05 -73.40
CA ASN A 418 -77.04 -5.58 -74.23
C ASN A 418 -76.65 -4.11 -73.98
N VAL A 419 -77.62 -3.21 -73.74
CA VAL A 419 -77.33 -1.81 -73.37
C VAL A 419 -76.75 -1.73 -71.95
N MET A 420 -77.21 -2.58 -71.03
CA MET A 420 -76.66 -2.67 -69.68
C MET A 420 -75.22 -3.19 -69.69
N VAL A 421 -74.93 -4.26 -70.45
CA VAL A 421 -73.59 -4.82 -70.61
C VAL A 421 -72.64 -3.79 -71.24
N SER A 422 -73.08 -3.04 -72.25
CA SER A 422 -72.25 -2.00 -72.88
C SER A 422 -71.83 -0.90 -71.90
N ASN A 423 -72.77 -0.35 -71.11
CA ASN A 423 -72.46 0.71 -70.13
C ASN A 423 -71.60 0.18 -68.96
N LEU A 424 -71.83 -1.07 -68.53
CA LEU A 424 -71.00 -1.72 -67.51
C LEU A 424 -69.58 -1.98 -68.02
N THR A 425 -69.40 -2.31 -69.30
CA THR A 425 -68.07 -2.55 -69.89
C THR A 425 -67.28 -1.25 -69.99
N GLU A 426 -67.92 -0.16 -70.43
CA GLU A 426 -67.27 1.16 -70.48
C GLU A 426 -66.89 1.67 -69.08
N LEU A 427 -67.76 1.51 -68.08
CA LEU A 427 -67.46 1.88 -66.69
C LEU A 427 -66.34 1.02 -66.09
N LYS A 428 -66.36 -0.29 -66.36
CA LYS A 428 -65.32 -1.22 -65.92
C LYS A 428 -63.95 -0.80 -66.47
N ASN A 429 -63.86 -0.46 -67.75
CA ASN A 429 -62.60 -0.01 -68.35
C ASN A 429 -62.06 1.28 -67.71
N GLU A 430 -62.95 2.21 -67.36
CA GLU A 430 -62.58 3.45 -66.67
C GLU A 430 -62.05 3.18 -65.25
N ILE A 431 -62.71 2.27 -64.51
CA ILE A 431 -62.28 1.84 -63.17
C ILE A 431 -60.96 1.06 -63.23
N ASP A 432 -60.78 0.18 -64.21
CA ASP A 432 -59.54 -0.58 -64.41
C ASP A 432 -58.36 0.36 -64.68
N SER A 433 -58.57 1.41 -65.49
CA SER A 433 -57.56 2.44 -65.77
C SER A 433 -57.12 3.20 -64.52
N ILE A 434 -58.09 3.62 -63.69
CA ILE A 434 -57.81 4.27 -62.39
C ILE A 434 -57.11 3.29 -61.43
N THR A 435 -57.55 2.04 -61.38
CA THR A 435 -57.00 1.01 -60.49
C THR A 435 -55.55 0.71 -60.85
N GLN A 436 -55.26 0.49 -62.14
CA GLN A 436 -53.91 0.29 -62.64
C GLN A 436 -53.03 1.51 -62.36
N ALA A 437 -53.56 2.73 -62.53
CA ALA A 437 -52.81 3.94 -62.18
C ALA A 437 -52.48 4.01 -60.67
N VAL A 438 -53.41 3.62 -59.79
CA VAL A 438 -53.17 3.55 -58.33
C VAL A 438 -52.15 2.46 -57.98
N GLU A 439 -52.24 1.27 -58.58
CA GLU A 439 -51.28 0.17 -58.40
C GLU A 439 -49.87 0.56 -58.86
N GLU A 440 -49.76 1.34 -59.93
CA GLU A 440 -48.50 1.90 -60.44
C GLU A 440 -48.04 3.15 -59.64
N GLY A 441 -48.75 3.56 -58.59
CA GLY A 441 -48.42 4.72 -57.75
C GLY A 441 -48.76 6.09 -58.38
N LYS A 442 -49.42 6.11 -59.55
CA LYS A 442 -49.87 7.31 -60.26
C LYS A 442 -51.22 7.80 -59.72
N LEU A 443 -51.19 8.26 -58.47
CA LEU A 443 -52.38 8.70 -57.73
C LEU A 443 -53.10 9.94 -58.34
N GLY A 444 -52.52 10.63 -59.32
CA GLY A 444 -53.12 11.81 -59.96
C GLY A 444 -54.21 11.51 -61.01
N VAL A 445 -54.40 10.26 -61.41
CA VAL A 445 -55.35 9.89 -62.48
C VAL A 445 -56.79 9.93 -61.96
N ARG A 446 -57.71 10.47 -62.77
CA ARG A 446 -59.14 10.62 -62.46
C ARG A 446 -59.99 10.09 -63.62
N GLY A 447 -61.17 9.57 -63.29
CA GLY A 447 -62.13 9.11 -64.29
C GLY A 447 -62.89 10.25 -64.96
N ASN A 448 -63.24 10.09 -66.24
CA ASN A 448 -63.99 11.06 -67.03
C ASN A 448 -65.50 11.02 -66.72
N GLU A 449 -65.96 11.90 -65.83
CA GLU A 449 -67.35 11.97 -65.37
C GLU A 449 -68.36 12.34 -66.47
N GLU A 450 -67.94 13.08 -67.51
CA GLU A 450 -68.84 13.56 -68.57
C GLU A 450 -69.18 12.48 -69.61
N ALA A 451 -68.46 11.35 -69.60
CA ALA A 451 -68.73 10.21 -70.48
C ALA A 451 -69.96 9.38 -70.05
N PHE A 452 -70.41 9.51 -68.79
CA PHE A 452 -71.47 8.68 -68.22
C PHE A 452 -72.73 9.50 -67.86
N LYS A 453 -73.90 8.84 -67.80
CA LYS A 453 -75.19 9.48 -67.46
C LYS A 453 -75.88 8.76 -66.31
N GLY A 454 -76.68 9.50 -65.53
CA GLY A 454 -77.44 8.95 -64.39
C GLY A 454 -76.53 8.44 -63.26
N GLY A 455 -76.91 7.32 -62.62
CA GLY A 455 -76.19 6.77 -61.47
C GLY A 455 -74.72 6.40 -61.71
N TRP A 456 -74.32 6.12 -62.96
CA TRP A 456 -72.92 5.84 -63.31
C TRP A 456 -72.00 7.06 -63.21
N LYS A 457 -72.52 8.26 -63.55
CA LYS A 457 -71.80 9.52 -63.36
C LYS A 457 -71.60 9.84 -61.88
N GLU A 458 -72.63 9.60 -61.07
CA GLU A 458 -72.55 9.81 -59.62
C GLU A 458 -71.54 8.88 -58.95
N LEU A 459 -71.45 7.63 -59.41
CA LEU A 459 -70.48 6.64 -58.94
C LEU A 459 -69.04 7.05 -59.26
N LEU A 460 -68.75 7.43 -60.51
CA LEU A 460 -67.41 7.86 -60.93
C LEU A 460 -66.96 9.13 -60.17
N ARG A 461 -67.88 10.09 -59.98
CA ARG A 461 -67.64 11.28 -59.15
C ARG A 461 -67.35 10.92 -57.68
N GLY A 462 -68.02 9.89 -57.15
CA GLY A 462 -67.75 9.36 -55.81
C GLY A 462 -66.36 8.74 -55.67
N ILE A 463 -65.92 7.99 -56.68
CA ILE A 463 -64.56 7.42 -56.75
C ILE A 463 -63.51 8.54 -56.78
N ASN A 464 -63.68 9.54 -57.66
CA ASN A 464 -62.77 10.69 -57.74
C ASN A 464 -62.65 11.43 -56.39
N LYS A 465 -63.79 11.72 -55.73
CA LYS A 465 -63.79 12.36 -54.39
C LYS A 465 -63.11 11.51 -53.31
N THR A 466 -63.25 10.19 -53.37
CA THR A 466 -62.63 9.28 -52.41
C THR A 466 -61.11 9.26 -52.59
N LEU A 467 -60.65 9.23 -53.85
CA LEU A 467 -59.23 9.36 -54.18
C LEU A 467 -58.68 10.70 -53.67
N ASP A 468 -59.36 11.83 -53.92
CA ASP A 468 -58.92 13.14 -53.43
C ASP A 468 -58.77 13.17 -51.90
N ALA A 469 -59.73 12.59 -51.17
CA ALA A 469 -59.71 12.54 -49.70
C ALA A 469 -58.58 11.67 -49.10
N VAL A 470 -58.14 10.64 -49.82
CA VAL A 470 -57.04 9.75 -49.38
C VAL A 470 -55.68 10.28 -49.84
N ILE A 471 -55.60 10.89 -51.03
CA ILE A 471 -54.33 11.32 -51.63
C ILE A 471 -53.80 12.61 -50.97
N ALA A 472 -54.67 13.55 -50.61
CA ALA A 472 -54.24 14.82 -50.04
C ALA A 472 -53.37 14.65 -48.76
N PRO A 473 -53.76 13.86 -47.74
CA PRO A 473 -52.91 13.59 -46.58
C PRO A 473 -51.60 12.87 -46.92
N ILE A 474 -51.63 11.90 -47.85
CA ILE A 474 -50.43 11.14 -48.24
C ILE A 474 -49.41 12.06 -48.93
N ARG A 475 -49.87 12.97 -49.79
CA ARG A 475 -49.00 13.98 -50.42
C ARG A 475 -48.40 14.92 -49.40
N GLU A 476 -49.22 15.49 -48.50
CA GLU A 476 -48.71 16.40 -47.46
C GLU A 476 -47.71 15.69 -46.52
N ALA A 477 -47.99 14.46 -46.10
CA ALA A 477 -47.07 13.67 -45.30
C ALA A 477 -45.75 13.37 -46.03
N SER A 478 -45.82 13.06 -47.33
CA SER A 478 -44.64 12.88 -48.19
C SER A 478 -43.82 14.17 -48.31
N ASP A 479 -44.46 15.32 -48.49
CA ASP A 479 -43.80 16.63 -48.59
C ASP A 479 -43.10 16.98 -47.26
N VAL A 480 -43.77 16.74 -46.13
CA VAL A 480 -43.18 16.93 -44.79
C VAL A 480 -42.00 15.98 -44.56
N LEU A 481 -42.14 14.69 -44.88
CA LEU A 481 -41.03 13.72 -44.79
C LEU A 481 -39.85 14.10 -45.68
N GLN A 482 -40.11 14.67 -46.86
CA GLN A 482 -39.06 15.16 -47.75
C GLN A 482 -38.30 16.33 -47.13
N GLU A 483 -38.98 17.23 -46.43
CA GLU A 483 -38.34 18.32 -45.67
C GLU A 483 -37.55 17.79 -44.47
N VAL A 484 -38.10 16.83 -43.72
CA VAL A 484 -37.41 16.14 -42.61
C VAL A 484 -36.12 15.46 -43.11
N ALA A 485 -36.16 14.79 -44.25
CA ALA A 485 -35.00 14.14 -44.87
C ALA A 485 -33.90 15.14 -45.29
N LYS A 486 -34.26 16.40 -45.58
CA LYS A 486 -33.31 17.49 -45.83
C LYS A 486 -32.77 18.13 -44.54
N GLY A 487 -33.19 17.63 -43.37
CA GLY A 487 -32.85 18.18 -42.06
C GLY A 487 -33.73 19.34 -41.61
N ASN A 488 -34.82 19.65 -42.32
CA ASN A 488 -35.76 20.67 -41.90
C ASN A 488 -36.81 20.04 -40.97
N LEU A 489 -36.65 20.23 -39.66
CA LEU A 489 -37.57 19.72 -38.63
C LEU A 489 -38.57 20.79 -38.16
N ASN A 490 -38.52 21.99 -38.74
CA ASN A 490 -39.48 23.07 -38.52
C ASN A 490 -40.71 22.97 -39.45
N VAL A 491 -41.12 21.75 -39.76
CA VAL A 491 -42.28 21.43 -40.60
C VAL A 491 -43.27 20.57 -39.83
N SER A 492 -44.51 20.56 -40.30
CA SER A 492 -45.59 19.74 -39.73
C SER A 492 -46.69 19.58 -40.77
N VAL A 493 -47.44 18.49 -40.67
CA VAL A 493 -48.66 18.29 -41.45
C VAL A 493 -49.75 19.16 -40.84
N LYS A 494 -50.30 20.09 -41.62
CA LYS A 494 -51.26 21.13 -41.19
C LYS A 494 -52.70 20.85 -41.59
N GLY A 495 -52.94 19.92 -42.52
CA GLY A 495 -54.28 19.57 -42.98
C GLY A 495 -55.22 19.12 -41.85
N ASP A 496 -56.50 19.51 -41.96
CA ASP A 496 -57.58 19.04 -41.08
C ASP A 496 -58.14 17.71 -41.58
N TYR A 497 -57.52 16.62 -41.14
CA TYR A 497 -57.87 15.25 -41.53
C TYR A 497 -58.64 14.54 -40.43
N LYS A 498 -59.45 13.55 -40.82
CA LYS A 498 -60.30 12.76 -39.90
C LYS A 498 -59.98 11.27 -40.00
N GLY A 499 -60.28 10.52 -38.93
CA GLY A 499 -60.07 9.07 -38.87
C GLY A 499 -58.59 8.70 -38.97
N GLU A 500 -58.29 7.63 -39.72
CA GLU A 500 -56.93 7.11 -39.94
C GLU A 500 -55.93 8.17 -40.44
N ASN A 501 -56.37 9.10 -41.29
CA ASN A 501 -55.51 10.16 -41.81
C ASN A 501 -55.11 11.18 -40.72
N ALA A 502 -55.94 11.37 -39.70
CA ALA A 502 -55.60 12.20 -38.53
C ALA A 502 -54.53 11.51 -37.67
N ILE A 503 -54.63 10.19 -37.51
CA ILE A 503 -53.64 9.39 -36.77
C ILE A 503 -52.26 9.48 -37.46
N ILE A 504 -52.22 9.40 -38.79
CA ILE A 504 -50.96 9.58 -39.56
C ILE A 504 -50.37 10.97 -39.32
N LYS A 505 -51.20 12.02 -39.39
CA LYS A 505 -50.80 13.41 -39.10
C LYS A 505 -50.19 13.52 -37.70
N ASP A 506 -50.90 13.02 -36.69
CA ASP A 506 -50.51 13.15 -35.28
C ASP A 506 -49.24 12.35 -34.98
N ASN A 507 -49.12 11.11 -35.47
CA ASN A 507 -47.93 10.29 -35.29
C ASN A 507 -46.70 10.91 -35.97
N LEU A 508 -46.85 11.44 -37.19
CA LEU A 508 -45.75 12.07 -37.90
C LEU A 508 -45.30 13.37 -37.21
N ASN A 509 -46.25 14.22 -36.80
CA ASN A 509 -45.94 15.44 -36.06
C ASN A 509 -45.29 15.13 -34.70
N THR A 510 -45.81 14.14 -33.96
CA THR A 510 -45.22 13.69 -32.68
C THR A 510 -43.80 13.19 -32.87
N THR A 511 -43.52 12.45 -33.96
CA THR A 511 -42.16 11.98 -34.27
C THR A 511 -41.22 13.16 -34.53
N ILE A 512 -41.66 14.16 -35.30
CA ILE A 512 -40.89 15.37 -35.56
C ILE A 512 -40.62 16.14 -34.26
N ASP A 513 -41.61 16.23 -33.37
CA ASP A 513 -41.49 16.91 -32.08
C ASP A 513 -40.49 16.21 -31.15
N ASN A 514 -40.58 14.87 -31.03
CA ASN A 514 -39.64 14.09 -30.23
C ASN A 514 -38.19 14.21 -30.75
N ILE A 515 -37.99 14.22 -32.07
CA ILE A 515 -36.66 14.42 -32.66
C ILE A 515 -36.16 15.85 -32.36
N ASN A 516 -37.03 16.86 -32.44
CA ASN A 516 -36.65 18.24 -32.08
C ASN A 516 -36.20 18.34 -30.61
N GLU A 517 -36.94 17.72 -29.68
CA GLU A 517 -36.62 17.72 -28.26
C GLU A 517 -35.26 17.06 -27.99
N ILE A 518 -35.04 15.87 -28.54
CA ILE A 518 -33.76 15.15 -28.41
C ILE A 518 -32.60 15.99 -28.98
N LEU A 519 -32.75 16.59 -30.16
CA LEU A 519 -31.67 17.39 -30.76
C LEU A 519 -31.38 18.68 -29.97
N TRP A 520 -32.39 19.27 -29.32
CA TRP A 520 -32.19 20.37 -28.37
C TRP A 520 -31.42 19.92 -27.12
N GLU A 521 -31.81 18.79 -26.52
CA GLU A 521 -31.11 18.21 -25.36
C GLU A 521 -29.64 17.91 -25.70
N VAL A 522 -29.38 17.31 -26.86
CA VAL A 522 -28.02 16.99 -27.30
C VAL A 522 -27.20 18.25 -27.57
N THR A 523 -27.80 19.29 -28.16
CA THR A 523 -27.12 20.58 -28.39
C THR A 523 -26.75 21.25 -27.06
N ALA A 524 -27.68 21.27 -26.09
CA ALA A 524 -27.43 21.80 -24.76
C ALA A 524 -26.34 20.99 -24.02
N ALA A 525 -26.38 19.67 -24.11
CA ALA A 525 -25.34 18.80 -23.55
C ALA A 525 -23.97 19.05 -24.18
N ALA A 526 -23.90 19.22 -25.51
CA ALA A 526 -22.65 19.54 -26.20
C ALA A 526 -22.09 20.91 -25.78
N GLU A 527 -22.93 21.94 -25.65
CA GLU A 527 -22.54 23.26 -25.13
C GLU A 527 -21.96 23.16 -23.71
N GLN A 528 -22.63 22.40 -22.85
CA GLN A 528 -22.18 22.18 -21.47
C GLN A 528 -20.84 21.44 -21.42
N VAL A 529 -20.65 20.40 -22.25
CA VAL A 529 -19.37 19.68 -22.36
C VAL A 529 -18.27 20.63 -22.85
N ALA A 530 -18.50 21.40 -23.91
CA ALA A 530 -17.52 22.34 -24.43
C ALA A 530 -17.08 23.38 -23.38
N SER A 531 -18.04 23.96 -22.64
CA SER A 531 -17.75 24.92 -21.57
C SER A 531 -17.02 24.27 -20.40
N SER A 532 -17.47 23.08 -19.97
CA SER A 532 -16.89 22.37 -18.83
C SER A 532 -15.45 21.95 -19.13
N SER A 533 -15.21 21.38 -20.31
CA SER A 533 -13.86 21.02 -20.75
C SER A 533 -12.93 22.23 -20.81
N LYS A 534 -13.40 23.38 -21.31
CA LYS A 534 -12.58 24.61 -21.31
C LYS A 534 -12.23 25.07 -19.90
N GLN A 535 -13.16 24.96 -18.95
CA GLN A 535 -12.90 25.30 -17.55
C GLN A 535 -11.90 24.33 -16.90
N VAL A 536 -12.02 23.02 -17.18
CA VAL A 536 -11.08 22.02 -16.67
C VAL A 536 -9.68 22.25 -17.27
N ALA A 537 -9.57 22.57 -18.56
CA ALA A 537 -8.28 22.88 -19.19
C ALA A 537 -7.55 24.05 -18.49
N VAL A 538 -8.27 25.16 -18.20
CA VAL A 538 -7.72 26.31 -17.46
C VAL A 538 -7.33 25.92 -16.02
N SER A 539 -8.10 25.04 -15.39
CA SER A 539 -7.80 24.54 -14.05
C SER A 539 -6.55 23.66 -14.05
N SER A 540 -6.36 22.83 -15.08
CA SER A 540 -5.16 22.01 -15.27
C SER A 540 -3.92 22.88 -15.55
N GLU A 541 -4.04 23.96 -16.32
CA GLU A 541 -2.96 24.92 -16.51
C GLU A 541 -2.54 25.60 -15.19
N SER A 542 -3.52 25.98 -14.37
CA SER A 542 -3.27 26.53 -13.02
C SER A 542 -2.61 25.49 -12.09
N LEU A 543 -3.02 24.22 -12.18
CA LEU A 543 -2.41 23.11 -11.45
C LEU A 543 -0.96 22.91 -11.88
N SER A 544 -0.66 22.97 -13.19
CA SER A 544 0.71 22.88 -13.73
C SER A 544 1.58 24.02 -13.18
N GLN A 545 1.08 25.25 -13.17
CA GLN A 545 1.78 26.37 -12.56
C GLN A 545 2.02 26.16 -11.05
N GLY A 546 1.00 25.75 -10.30
CA GLY A 546 1.16 25.45 -8.86
C GLY A 546 2.15 24.31 -8.59
N THR A 547 2.22 23.34 -9.49
CA THR A 547 3.18 22.22 -9.43
C THR A 547 4.61 22.71 -9.66
N ALA A 548 4.82 23.66 -10.57
CA ALA A 548 6.13 24.28 -10.78
C ALA A 548 6.59 25.09 -9.56
N GLU A 549 5.68 25.82 -8.91
CA GLU A 549 5.96 26.52 -7.64
C GLU A 549 6.30 25.53 -6.52
N GLN A 550 5.55 24.43 -6.41
CA GLN A 550 5.86 23.35 -5.45
C GLN A 550 7.22 22.72 -5.69
N ALA A 551 7.61 22.47 -6.94
CA ALA A 551 8.92 21.94 -7.28
C ALA A 551 10.05 22.85 -6.76
N SER A 552 9.92 24.17 -6.95
CA SER A 552 10.89 25.13 -6.42
C SER A 552 10.98 25.10 -4.89
N THR A 553 9.85 24.98 -4.19
CA THR A 553 9.87 24.87 -2.72
C THR A 553 10.53 23.58 -2.23
N ILE A 554 10.38 22.48 -2.97
CA ILE A 554 11.02 21.20 -2.65
C ILE A 554 12.54 21.27 -2.83
N GLU A 555 13.03 21.97 -3.86
CA GLU A 555 14.47 22.22 -4.01
C GLU A 555 15.03 22.99 -2.81
N GLU A 556 14.32 24.02 -2.34
CA GLU A 556 14.73 24.82 -1.18
C GLU A 556 14.69 24.01 0.14
N ILE A 557 13.66 23.19 0.33
CA ILE A 557 13.56 22.28 1.48
C ILE A 557 14.71 21.27 1.44
N THR A 558 15.00 20.69 0.27
CA THR A 558 16.09 19.72 0.11
C THR A 558 17.43 20.34 0.51
N SER A 559 17.73 21.54 0.00
CA SER A 559 18.95 22.27 0.37
C SER A 559 19.03 22.57 1.86
N SER A 560 17.90 22.98 2.46
CA SER A 560 17.81 23.23 3.91
C SER A 560 18.05 21.95 4.73
N MET A 561 17.50 20.82 4.27
CA MET A 561 17.67 19.51 4.91
C MET A 561 19.11 19.01 4.81
N GLU A 562 19.79 19.20 3.68
CA GLU A 562 21.22 18.91 3.54
C GLU A 562 22.07 19.73 4.53
N GLN A 563 21.75 21.02 4.69
CA GLN A 563 22.43 21.87 5.65
C GLN A 563 22.18 21.41 7.10
N ILE A 564 20.94 21.04 7.43
CA ILE A 564 20.59 20.50 8.76
C ILE A 564 21.30 19.16 9.01
N ALA A 565 21.38 18.28 8.02
CA ALA A 565 22.12 17.01 8.11
C ALA A 565 23.60 17.26 8.44
N ALA A 566 24.24 18.16 7.69
CA ALA A 566 25.62 18.52 7.91
C ALA A 566 25.85 19.09 9.33
N GLN A 567 24.97 19.97 9.79
CA GLN A 567 25.05 20.56 11.12
C GLN A 567 24.83 19.53 12.23
N THR A 568 23.89 18.60 12.04
CA THR A 568 23.58 17.52 12.99
C THR A 568 24.78 16.60 13.16
N LYS A 569 25.41 16.21 12.05
CA LYS A 569 26.65 15.43 12.06
C LYS A 569 27.79 16.18 12.76
N GLN A 570 27.91 17.49 12.50
CA GLN A 570 28.91 18.32 13.17
C GLN A 570 28.66 18.44 14.68
N ASN A 571 27.40 18.54 15.11
CA ASN A 571 27.02 18.55 16.52
C ASN A 571 27.40 17.24 17.21
N ALA A 572 27.16 16.09 16.58
CA ALA A 572 27.56 14.79 17.11
C ALA A 572 29.10 14.68 17.28
N ILE A 573 29.87 15.18 16.31
CA ILE A 573 31.34 15.23 16.38
C ILE A 573 31.80 16.14 17.53
N ASN A 574 31.22 17.34 17.63
CA ASN A 574 31.56 18.31 18.67
C ASN A 574 31.22 17.78 20.07
N ALA A 575 30.09 17.09 20.22
CA ALA A 575 29.67 16.46 21.47
C ALA A 575 30.64 15.34 21.88
N ASN A 576 31.03 14.47 20.94
CA ASN A 576 32.05 13.44 21.19
C ASN A 576 33.40 14.05 21.60
N LYS A 577 33.81 15.14 20.95
CA LYS A 577 35.05 15.85 21.30
C LYS A 577 34.98 16.51 22.67
N ALA A 578 33.83 17.09 23.04
CA ALA A 578 33.59 17.62 24.38
C ALA A 578 33.68 16.51 25.44
N ASN A 579 33.12 15.33 25.14
CA ASN A 579 33.21 14.16 26.00
C ASN A 579 34.66 13.69 26.20
N GLU A 580 35.46 13.62 25.13
CA GLU A 580 36.89 13.27 25.20
C GLU A 580 37.68 14.25 26.09
N VAL A 581 37.44 15.55 25.91
CA VAL A 581 38.07 16.60 26.73
C VAL A 581 37.63 16.48 28.20
N ALA A 582 36.35 16.23 28.46
CA ALA A 582 35.83 16.00 29.80
C ALA A 582 36.54 14.81 30.47
N LEU A 583 36.67 13.67 29.78
CA LEU A 583 37.39 12.51 30.31
C LEU A 583 38.87 12.81 30.61
N SER A 584 39.54 13.60 29.77
CA SER A 584 40.91 14.06 30.01
C SER A 584 41.02 14.93 31.28
N VAL A 585 40.12 15.91 31.44
CA VAL A 585 40.07 16.76 32.64
C VAL A 585 39.77 15.94 33.89
N LYS A 586 38.85 14.97 33.81
CA LYS A 586 38.54 14.04 34.89
C LYS A 586 39.79 13.28 35.33
N ASN A 587 40.56 12.74 34.38
CA ASN A 587 41.80 12.02 34.70
C ASN A 587 42.84 12.93 35.37
N ASN A 588 43.00 14.17 34.89
CA ASN A 588 43.92 15.14 35.51
C ASN A 588 43.48 15.50 36.94
N ALA A 589 42.17 15.67 37.16
CA ALA A 589 41.64 15.96 38.49
C ALA A 589 41.81 14.77 39.45
N VAL A 590 41.62 13.53 38.97
CA VAL A 590 41.89 12.29 39.75
C VAL A 590 43.38 12.18 40.11
N GLN A 591 44.29 12.45 39.17
CA GLN A 591 45.73 12.49 39.46
C GLN A 591 46.09 13.58 40.47
N GLY A 592 45.53 14.79 40.30
CA GLY A 592 45.70 15.88 41.26
C GLY A 592 45.22 15.50 42.66
N LYS A 593 44.08 14.80 42.76
CA LYS A 593 43.55 14.30 44.04
C LYS A 593 44.53 13.32 44.69
N SER A 594 45.04 12.36 43.91
CA SER A 594 46.05 11.40 44.37
C SER A 594 47.31 12.10 44.92
N HIS A 595 47.83 13.11 44.22
CA HIS A 595 48.96 13.90 44.72
C HIS A 595 48.65 14.68 46.00
N MET A 596 47.41 15.13 46.19
CA MET A 596 46.99 15.74 47.46
C MET A 596 46.88 14.71 48.60
N GLU A 597 46.47 13.48 48.31
CA GLU A 597 46.50 12.38 49.28
C GLU A 597 47.94 12.05 49.72
N ASP A 598 48.88 11.98 48.78
CA ASP A 598 50.32 11.80 49.08
C ASP A 598 50.89 12.96 49.93
N MET A 599 50.45 14.20 49.63
CA MET A 599 50.83 15.39 50.39
C MET A 599 50.28 15.32 51.82
N LEU A 600 49.03 14.89 52.00
CA LEU A 600 48.42 14.71 53.32
C LEU A 600 49.19 13.68 54.16
N VAL A 601 49.58 12.55 53.57
CA VAL A 601 50.43 11.54 54.22
C VAL A 601 51.77 12.13 54.63
N SER A 602 52.40 12.91 53.75
CA SER A 602 53.68 13.58 54.02
C SER A 602 53.56 14.60 55.16
N MET A 603 52.48 15.40 55.19
CA MET A 603 52.21 16.36 56.26
C MET A 603 51.95 15.68 57.60
N GLN A 604 51.24 14.54 57.61
CA GLN A 604 51.08 13.72 58.81
C GLN A 604 52.42 13.19 59.33
N ASN A 605 53.30 12.73 58.44
CA ASN A 605 54.65 12.27 58.80
C ASN A 605 55.52 13.40 59.36
N ILE A 606 55.42 14.61 58.79
CA ILE A 606 56.11 15.80 59.32
C ILE A 606 55.56 16.14 60.70
N ASN A 607 54.23 16.20 60.87
CA ASN A 607 53.61 16.49 62.17
C ASN A 607 54.06 15.48 63.24
N LYS A 608 54.04 14.19 62.91
CA LYS A 608 54.55 13.13 63.79
C LYS A 608 56.02 13.34 64.15
N SER A 609 56.88 13.63 63.16
CA SER A 609 58.31 13.86 63.39
C SER A 609 58.54 15.10 64.26
N SER A 610 57.80 16.19 64.05
CA SER A 610 57.85 17.40 64.88
C SER A 610 57.38 17.14 66.31
N SER A 611 56.34 16.32 66.49
CA SER A 611 55.89 15.88 67.82
C SER A 611 56.94 15.02 68.54
N ASP A 612 57.61 14.12 67.82
CA ASP A 612 58.70 13.30 68.33
C ASP A 612 59.90 14.16 68.76
N ILE A 613 60.27 15.16 67.95
CA ILE A 613 61.30 16.14 68.30
C ILE A 613 60.88 16.92 69.55
N SER A 614 59.64 17.40 69.64
CA SER A 614 59.13 18.11 70.83
C SER A 614 59.28 17.27 72.10
N ARG A 615 58.97 15.96 72.02
CA ARG A 615 59.19 15.02 73.13
C ARG A 615 60.67 14.88 73.50
N ILE A 616 61.58 14.80 72.52
CA ILE A 616 63.02 14.73 72.76
C ILE A 616 63.53 16.01 73.42
N ILE A 617 63.14 17.18 72.92
CA ILE A 617 63.53 18.49 73.49
C ILE A 617 63.06 18.61 74.95
N LYS A 618 61.86 18.09 75.27
CA LYS A 618 61.37 18.04 76.65
C LYS A 618 62.27 17.18 77.56
N VAL A 619 62.73 16.03 77.08
CA VAL A 619 63.71 15.20 77.81
C VAL A 619 65.05 15.93 77.98
N ILE A 620 65.50 16.70 76.99
CA ILE A 620 66.72 17.51 77.10
C ILE A 620 66.57 18.61 78.14
N ASP A 621 65.42 19.28 78.20
CA ASP A 621 65.10 20.28 79.24
C ASP A 621 65.12 19.62 80.64
N ASP A 622 64.54 18.44 80.78
CA ASP A 622 64.58 17.65 82.02
C ASP A 622 66.01 17.25 82.41
N ILE A 623 66.86 16.84 81.46
CA ILE A 623 68.27 16.52 81.70
C ILE A 623 69.04 17.77 82.12
N ALA A 624 68.81 18.90 81.46
CA ALA A 624 69.42 20.17 81.81
C ALA A 624 69.02 20.58 83.23
N PHE A 625 67.75 20.41 83.60
CA PHE A 625 67.28 20.65 84.97
C PHE A 625 67.96 19.73 85.99
N GLN A 626 68.03 18.42 85.73
CA GLN A 626 68.72 17.46 86.61
C GLN A 626 70.23 17.77 86.74
N THR A 627 70.88 18.15 85.64
CA THR A 627 72.30 18.53 85.61
C THR A 627 72.54 19.79 86.43
N ASN A 628 71.63 20.76 86.38
CA ASN A 628 71.66 21.97 87.20
C ASN A 628 71.60 21.64 88.71
N ILE A 629 70.74 20.69 89.11
CA ILE A 629 70.63 20.23 90.51
C ILE A 629 71.88 19.45 90.95
N LEU A 630 72.42 18.58 90.09
CA LEU A 630 73.67 17.85 90.35
C LEU A 630 74.87 18.79 90.50
N ALA A 631 74.97 19.80 89.64
CA ALA A 631 76.00 20.83 89.69
C ALA A 631 75.90 21.66 90.98
N LEU A 632 74.68 22.00 91.40
CA LEU A 632 74.44 22.67 92.68
C LEU A 632 74.90 21.81 93.86
N ASN A 633 74.55 20.52 93.87
CA ASN A 633 74.99 19.58 94.91
C ASN A 633 76.52 19.42 94.93
N ALA A 634 77.16 19.35 93.75
CA ALA A 634 78.60 19.28 93.62
C ALA A 634 79.30 20.57 94.09
N ALA A 635 78.73 21.74 93.81
CA ALA A 635 79.24 23.03 94.29
C ALA A 635 79.18 23.13 95.82
N VAL A 636 78.09 22.62 96.42
CA VAL A 636 77.93 22.53 97.88
C VAL A 636 78.98 21.59 98.49
N GLU A 637 79.18 20.39 97.94
CA GLU A 637 80.14 19.43 98.46
C GLU A 637 81.60 19.87 98.23
N ALA A 638 81.87 20.60 97.14
CA ALA A 638 83.15 21.24 96.88
C ALA A 638 83.46 22.38 97.87
N ALA A 639 82.44 23.17 98.26
CA ALA A 639 82.56 24.15 99.34
C ALA A 639 82.83 23.47 100.69
N ARG A 640 82.29 22.27 100.90
CA ARG A 640 82.47 21.43 102.11
C ARG A 640 83.88 20.84 102.22
N ALA A 641 84.52 20.50 101.10
CA ALA A 641 85.89 19.97 101.04
C ALA A 641 87.01 21.03 101.21
N GLY A 642 86.66 22.30 101.42
CA GLY A 642 87.59 23.38 101.77
C GLY A 642 88.66 23.63 100.70
N GLN A 643 89.94 23.73 101.10
CA GLN A 643 91.05 24.04 100.17
C GLN A 643 91.24 22.97 99.08
N HIS A 644 90.90 21.70 99.34
CA HIS A 644 91.03 20.60 98.37
C HIS A 644 89.89 20.58 97.33
N GLY A 645 88.77 21.26 97.58
CA GLY A 645 87.60 21.31 96.69
C GLY A 645 87.54 22.50 95.72
N LYS A 646 88.47 23.47 95.81
CA LYS A 646 88.44 24.71 95.01
C LYS A 646 88.40 24.48 93.50
N GLY A 647 89.14 23.48 93.00
CA GLY A 647 89.08 23.11 91.58
C GLY A 647 87.72 22.52 91.19
N PHE A 648 87.12 21.73 92.07
CA PHE A 648 85.79 21.12 91.88
C PHE A 648 84.66 22.14 91.92
N ALA A 649 84.74 23.17 92.77
CA ALA A 649 83.72 24.22 92.88
C ALA A 649 83.62 25.06 91.60
N VAL A 650 84.76 25.37 90.96
CA VAL A 650 84.79 26.09 89.67
C VAL A 650 84.16 25.24 88.57
N VAL A 651 84.48 23.94 88.51
CA VAL A 651 83.88 23.03 87.55
C VAL A 651 82.37 22.90 87.79
N ALA A 652 81.92 22.81 89.04
CA ALA A 652 80.50 22.71 89.37
C ALA A 652 79.71 23.97 88.96
N GLU A 653 80.24 25.18 89.17
CA GLU A 653 79.57 26.42 88.73
C GLU A 653 79.51 26.52 87.19
N GLU A 654 80.57 26.08 86.49
CA GLU A 654 80.58 26.07 85.03
C GLU A 654 79.57 25.06 84.45
N VAL A 655 79.44 23.88 85.08
CA VAL A 655 78.42 22.88 84.72
C VAL A 655 77.01 23.41 84.99
N ARG A 656 76.81 24.16 86.08
CA ARG A 656 75.52 24.80 86.43
C ARG A 656 75.11 25.82 85.37
N ASN A 657 76.04 26.70 84.99
CA ASN A 657 75.81 27.72 83.97
C ASN A 657 75.56 27.10 82.59
N LEU A 658 76.27 26.02 82.25
CA LEU A 658 76.00 25.24 81.03
C LEU A 658 74.59 24.63 81.05
N ALA A 659 74.15 24.08 82.18
CA ALA A 659 72.82 23.50 82.33
C ALA A 659 71.70 24.54 82.19
N GLU A 660 71.84 25.74 82.77
CA GLU A 660 70.87 26.83 82.56
C GLU A 660 70.80 27.27 81.10
N ARG A 661 71.95 27.37 80.42
CA ARG A 661 72.00 27.68 78.98
C ARG A 661 71.34 26.60 78.14
N SER A 662 71.55 25.32 78.47
CA SER A 662 70.90 24.18 77.79
C SER A 662 69.39 24.19 77.98
N ALA A 663 68.90 24.45 79.20
CA ALA A 663 67.45 24.54 79.48
C ALA A 663 66.80 25.73 78.73
N LYS A 664 67.50 26.87 78.64
CA LYS A 664 67.02 28.01 77.86
C LYS A 664 66.92 27.67 76.38
N ALA A 665 67.96 27.08 75.80
CA ALA A 665 67.97 26.67 74.39
C ALA A 665 66.92 25.59 74.08
N ALA A 666 66.68 24.66 75.01
CA ALA A 666 65.63 23.66 74.89
C ALA A 666 64.24 24.31 74.82
N ARG A 667 63.92 25.25 75.73
CA ARG A 667 62.63 25.98 75.71
C ARG A 667 62.43 26.82 74.46
N GLU A 668 63.45 27.53 73.98
CA GLU A 668 63.39 28.26 72.70
C GLU A 668 63.15 27.32 71.52
N THR A 669 63.73 26.12 71.54
CA THR A 669 63.50 25.09 70.51
C THR A 669 62.09 24.52 70.60
N THR A 670 61.55 24.29 71.80
CA THR A 670 60.15 23.86 71.97
C THR A 670 59.17 24.85 71.34
N GLU A 671 59.34 26.15 71.59
CA GLU A 671 58.47 27.18 71.02
C GLU A 671 58.52 27.19 69.48
N MET A 672 59.72 27.06 68.88
CA MET A 672 59.88 26.93 67.43
C MET A 672 59.18 25.68 66.87
N ILE A 673 59.33 24.53 67.53
CA ILE A 673 58.72 23.27 67.10
C ILE A 673 57.19 23.32 67.23
N GLU A 674 56.64 23.89 68.30
CA GLU A 674 55.20 24.13 68.41
C GLU A 674 54.67 25.06 67.31
N GLY A 675 55.45 26.06 66.91
CA GLY A 675 55.16 26.90 65.76
C GLY A 675 55.16 26.12 64.43
N SER A 676 56.12 25.21 64.24
CA SER A 676 56.16 24.32 63.07
C SER A 676 54.95 23.37 63.03
N ILE A 677 54.56 22.79 64.18
CA ILE A 677 53.38 21.91 64.26
C ILE A 677 52.12 22.66 63.81
N ARG A 678 51.87 23.87 64.32
CA ARG A 678 50.72 24.71 63.92
C ARG A 678 50.73 25.04 62.41
N THR A 679 51.90 25.29 61.85
CA THR A 679 52.05 25.58 60.42
C THR A 679 51.73 24.35 59.57
N VAL A 680 52.19 23.16 59.99
CA VAL A 680 51.91 21.88 59.31
C VAL A 680 50.43 21.51 59.41
N GLU A 681 49.78 21.74 60.55
CA GLU A 681 48.33 21.56 60.70
C GLU A 681 47.54 22.45 59.74
N THR A 682 47.94 23.72 59.61
CA THR A 682 47.33 24.65 58.64
C THR A 682 47.53 24.18 57.20
N GLY A 683 48.74 23.73 56.84
CA GLY A 683 49.03 23.16 55.53
C GLY A 683 48.23 21.88 55.24
N THR A 684 48.06 21.02 56.24
CA THR A 684 47.23 19.80 56.15
C THR A 684 45.78 20.14 55.84
N LYS A 685 45.23 21.17 56.52
CA LYS A 685 43.87 21.65 56.26
C LYS A 685 43.68 22.14 54.82
N ILE A 686 44.60 22.97 54.32
CA ILE A 686 44.54 23.50 52.94
C ILE A 686 44.63 22.36 51.91
N ALA A 687 45.54 21.40 52.11
CA ALA A 687 45.67 20.25 51.23
C ALA A 687 44.38 19.40 51.22
N HIS A 688 43.73 19.23 52.37
CA HIS A 688 42.46 18.52 52.47
C HIS A 688 41.32 19.25 51.73
N GLU A 689 41.16 20.55 51.95
CA GLU A 689 40.16 21.37 51.24
C GLU A 689 40.41 21.37 49.71
N THR A 690 41.67 21.36 49.29
CA THR A 690 42.06 21.25 47.87
C THR A 690 41.70 19.89 47.29
N ALA A 691 41.94 18.79 48.01
CA ALA A 691 41.54 17.45 47.60
C ALA A 691 40.02 17.32 47.44
N GLU A 692 39.24 17.92 48.36
CA GLU A 692 37.78 17.94 48.27
C GLU A 692 37.28 18.76 47.05
N ALA A 693 37.92 19.90 46.77
CA ALA A 693 37.61 20.71 45.60
C ALA A 693 37.88 19.96 44.28
N LEU A 694 38.99 19.22 44.21
CA LEU A 694 39.30 18.35 43.06
C LEU A 694 38.26 17.23 42.89
N ASN A 695 37.74 16.69 43.99
CA ASN A 695 36.66 15.69 43.92
C ASN A 695 35.37 16.29 43.33
N LYS A 696 34.99 17.51 43.73
CA LYS A 696 33.84 18.22 43.12
C LYS A 696 34.03 18.49 41.64
N ILE A 697 35.26 18.74 41.19
CA ILE A 697 35.58 18.86 39.76
C ILE A 697 35.36 17.52 39.04
N VAL A 698 35.82 16.40 39.62
CA VAL A 698 35.59 15.06 39.06
C VAL A 698 34.10 14.78 38.88
N ASP A 699 33.28 15.13 39.87
CA ASP A 699 31.84 14.93 39.83
C ASP A 699 31.20 15.79 38.71
N GLY A 700 31.46 17.10 38.68
CA GLY A 700 30.88 18.00 37.67
C GLY A 700 31.34 17.71 36.23
N VAL A 701 32.57 17.23 36.05
CA VAL A 701 33.07 16.80 34.74
C VAL A 701 32.43 15.47 34.31
N THR A 702 32.08 14.60 35.26
CA THR A 702 31.34 13.37 34.97
C THR A 702 29.93 13.69 34.46
N GLU A 703 29.21 14.61 35.10
CA GLU A 703 27.90 15.09 34.62
C GLU A 703 28.01 15.76 33.23
N THR A 704 29.05 16.56 33.00
CA THR A 704 29.30 17.17 31.68
C THR A 704 29.55 16.12 30.57
N SER A 705 30.29 15.05 30.90
CA SER A 705 30.56 13.93 30.01
C SER A 705 29.29 13.16 29.65
N GLU A 706 28.40 12.94 30.63
CA GLU A 706 27.10 12.31 30.44
C GLU A 706 26.20 13.13 29.50
N LEU A 707 26.04 14.44 29.75
CA LEU A 707 25.28 15.34 28.89
C LEU A 707 25.84 15.39 27.45
N ALA A 708 27.17 15.41 27.29
CA ALA A 708 27.79 15.36 25.97
C ALA A 708 27.48 14.02 25.25
N GLY A 709 27.42 12.91 25.99
CA GLY A 709 26.98 11.61 25.48
C GLY A 709 25.53 11.62 25.01
N GLU A 710 24.62 12.22 25.79
CA GLU A 710 23.20 12.37 25.42
C GLU A 710 23.02 13.20 24.15
N ILE A 711 23.74 14.34 24.02
CA ILE A 711 23.71 15.17 22.80
C ILE A 711 24.20 14.37 21.59
N ALA A 712 25.28 13.58 21.75
CA ALA A 712 25.81 12.75 20.67
C ALA A 712 24.80 11.66 20.24
N ALA A 713 24.13 11.02 21.20
CA ALA A 713 23.08 10.03 20.93
C ALA A 713 21.87 10.67 20.23
N ALA A 714 21.34 11.78 20.77
CA ALA A 714 20.23 12.51 20.18
C ALA A 714 20.54 13.05 18.77
N SER A 715 21.76 13.53 18.55
CA SER A 715 22.20 13.98 17.21
C SER A 715 22.27 12.81 16.21
N LYS A 716 22.62 11.61 16.68
CA LYS A 716 22.62 10.41 15.82
C LYS A 716 21.21 9.95 15.48
N GLU A 717 20.26 10.11 16.39
CA GLU A 717 18.83 9.87 16.13
C GLU A 717 18.25 10.91 15.16
N GLN A 718 18.62 12.18 15.31
CA GLN A 718 18.27 13.24 14.35
C GLN A 718 18.79 12.94 12.94
N ASP A 719 20.01 12.41 12.80
CA ASP A 719 20.58 12.01 11.50
C ASP A 719 19.71 10.93 10.81
N LEU A 720 19.22 9.95 11.58
CA LEU A 720 18.27 8.95 11.08
C LEU A 720 16.93 9.58 10.68
N GLY A 721 16.38 10.48 11.50
CA GLY A 721 15.15 11.20 11.19
C GLY A 721 15.26 12.06 9.94
N ILE A 722 16.38 12.74 9.74
CA ILE A 722 16.66 13.54 8.54
C ILE A 722 16.74 12.66 7.29
N SER A 723 17.35 11.48 7.40
CA SER A 723 17.39 10.51 6.30
C SER A 723 15.98 10.07 5.87
N GLN A 724 15.08 9.82 6.84
CA GLN A 724 13.68 9.50 6.57
C GLN A 724 12.93 10.68 5.92
N VAL A 725 13.15 11.91 6.40
CA VAL A 725 12.57 13.11 5.79
C VAL A 725 13.05 13.29 4.35
N ASN A 726 14.32 13.05 4.05
CA ASN A 726 14.85 13.09 2.68
C ASN A 726 14.20 12.04 1.75
N GLN A 727 13.91 10.85 2.26
CA GLN A 727 13.15 9.85 1.50
C GLN A 727 11.71 10.34 1.22
N ALA A 728 11.04 10.91 2.21
CA ALA A 728 9.71 11.48 2.03
C ALA A 728 9.71 12.64 1.04
N ILE A 729 10.73 13.51 1.06
CA ILE A 729 10.88 14.60 0.07
C ILE A 729 11.02 14.04 -1.35
N THR A 730 11.82 12.97 -1.52
CA THR A 730 11.95 12.29 -2.83
C THR A 730 10.60 11.78 -3.33
N GLN A 731 9.78 11.19 -2.46
CA GLN A 731 8.44 10.71 -2.82
C GLN A 731 7.50 11.88 -3.18
N VAL A 732 7.56 12.99 -2.44
CA VAL A 732 6.79 14.20 -2.78
C VAL A 732 7.21 14.77 -4.13
N ALA A 733 8.51 14.78 -4.44
CA ALA A 733 9.02 15.21 -5.74
C ALA A 733 8.48 14.34 -6.90
N GLU A 734 8.35 13.03 -6.69
CA GLU A 734 7.75 12.12 -7.66
C GLU A 734 6.25 12.39 -7.88
N VAL A 735 5.50 12.71 -6.82
CA VAL A 735 4.10 13.13 -6.91
C VAL A 735 3.97 14.46 -7.66
N ILE A 736 4.83 15.43 -7.40
CA ILE A 736 4.88 16.71 -8.14
C ILE A 736 5.10 16.45 -9.63
N HIS A 737 6.06 15.59 -9.98
CA HIS A 737 6.28 15.22 -11.38
C HIS A 737 5.03 14.59 -12.01
N THR A 738 4.39 13.64 -11.33
CA THR A 738 3.15 13.00 -11.79
C THR A 738 2.03 14.02 -11.98
N ASN A 739 1.84 14.94 -11.04
CA ASN A 739 0.83 16.01 -11.14
C ASN A 739 1.07 16.91 -12.35
N SER A 740 2.33 17.20 -12.70
CA SER A 740 2.66 18.01 -13.87
C SER A 740 2.28 17.29 -15.17
N VAL A 741 2.60 16.00 -15.27
CA VAL A 741 2.24 15.16 -16.42
C VAL A 741 0.73 15.05 -16.55
N GLU A 742 0.04 14.75 -15.44
CA GLU A 742 -1.42 14.60 -15.42
C GLU A 742 -2.13 15.93 -15.75
N ALA A 743 -1.59 17.07 -15.30
CA ALA A 743 -2.09 18.39 -15.66
C ALA A 743 -1.97 18.66 -17.17
N GLU A 744 -0.82 18.37 -17.79
CA GLU A 744 -0.62 18.51 -19.24
C GLU A 744 -1.54 17.58 -20.05
N GLU A 745 -1.62 16.31 -19.66
CA GLU A 745 -2.51 15.34 -20.30
C GLU A 745 -3.98 15.73 -20.16
N SER A 746 -4.39 16.20 -18.98
CA SER A 746 -5.75 16.68 -18.72
C SER A 746 -6.09 17.92 -19.53
N ALA A 747 -5.16 18.90 -19.65
CA ALA A 747 -5.36 20.08 -20.49
C ALA A 747 -5.59 19.66 -21.97
N SER A 748 -4.71 18.81 -22.50
CA SER A 748 -4.79 18.29 -23.87
C SER A 748 -6.09 17.50 -24.13
N ALA A 749 -6.46 16.60 -23.23
CA ALA A 749 -7.68 15.82 -23.33
C ALA A 749 -8.93 16.71 -23.32
N ASN A 750 -8.94 17.76 -22.51
CA ASN A 750 -10.05 18.70 -22.46
C ASN A 750 -10.12 19.63 -23.67
N GLU A 751 -8.99 20.00 -24.28
CA GLU A 751 -8.99 20.70 -25.56
C GLU A 751 -9.58 19.82 -26.67
N GLU A 752 -9.26 18.52 -26.69
CA GLU A 752 -9.87 17.55 -27.60
C GLU A 752 -11.38 17.41 -27.35
N LEU A 753 -11.82 17.25 -26.10
CA LEU A 753 -13.25 17.14 -25.75
C LEU A 753 -14.03 18.38 -26.16
N SER A 754 -13.47 19.57 -25.91
CA SER A 754 -14.04 20.84 -26.36
C SER A 754 -14.16 20.88 -27.89
N ARG A 755 -13.14 20.40 -28.62
CA ARG A 755 -13.19 20.29 -30.08
C ARG A 755 -14.28 19.33 -30.55
N GLN A 756 -14.40 18.15 -29.94
CA GLN A 756 -15.42 17.15 -30.29
C GLN A 756 -16.84 17.64 -30.00
N ALA A 757 -17.04 18.32 -28.88
CA ALA A 757 -18.32 18.94 -28.55
C ALA A 757 -18.69 20.03 -29.57
N ASN A 758 -17.73 20.85 -30.00
CA ASN A 758 -17.95 21.83 -31.07
C ASN A 758 -18.23 21.15 -32.42
N MET A 759 -17.53 20.06 -32.77
CA MET A 759 -17.83 19.28 -33.98
C MET A 759 -19.23 18.67 -33.96
N LEU A 760 -19.69 18.21 -32.80
CA LEU A 760 -21.05 17.70 -32.62
C LEU A 760 -22.07 18.84 -32.82
N LYS A 761 -21.84 20.01 -32.21
CA LYS A 761 -22.66 21.21 -32.40
C LYS A 761 -22.73 21.65 -33.86
N ASP A 762 -21.60 21.66 -34.56
CA ASP A 762 -21.55 21.93 -36.00
C ASP A 762 -22.34 20.87 -36.80
N SER A 763 -22.24 19.59 -36.45
CA SER A 763 -23.00 18.53 -37.11
C SER A 763 -24.51 18.69 -36.89
N LEU A 764 -24.91 19.11 -35.69
CA LEU A 764 -26.30 19.37 -35.32
C LEU A 764 -26.86 20.64 -35.99
N SER A 765 -26.02 21.63 -36.27
CA SER A 765 -26.41 22.89 -36.92
C SER A 765 -27.02 22.69 -38.34
N ARG A 766 -26.79 21.52 -38.95
CA ARG A 766 -27.41 21.14 -40.23
C ARG A 766 -28.91 20.93 -40.11
N PHE A 767 -29.44 20.67 -38.92
CA PHE A 767 -30.87 20.50 -38.68
C PHE A 767 -31.52 21.84 -38.35
N LYS A 768 -32.59 22.19 -39.07
CA LYS A 768 -33.43 23.34 -38.72
C LYS A 768 -34.48 22.92 -37.70
N LEU A 769 -34.18 23.17 -36.43
CA LEU A 769 -35.06 22.84 -35.32
C LEU A 769 -36.22 23.83 -35.23
N LYS A 770 -37.34 23.40 -34.65
CA LYS A 770 -38.43 24.29 -34.21
C LYS A 770 -37.88 25.24 -33.15
N ALA A 771 -38.25 26.52 -33.27
CA ALA A 771 -37.93 27.51 -32.26
C ALA A 771 -38.54 27.06 -30.93
N ASN A 772 -37.69 26.85 -29.93
CA ASN A 772 -38.12 26.35 -28.65
C ASN A 772 -38.89 27.46 -27.94
N SER A 773 -40.23 27.35 -27.91
CA SER A 773 -41.09 28.32 -27.20
C SER A 773 -40.93 28.25 -25.67
N VAL A 774 -40.09 27.35 -25.17
CA VAL A 774 -39.84 27.14 -23.74
C VAL A 774 -38.85 28.17 -23.16
N GLU A 775 -38.00 28.82 -23.98
CA GLU A 775 -37.05 29.83 -23.48
C GLU A 775 -37.69 31.15 -23.05
N SER A 776 -38.91 31.49 -23.49
CA SER A 776 -39.60 32.70 -23.00
C SER A 776 -40.37 32.51 -21.68
N SER A 777 -40.50 31.28 -21.18
CA SER A 777 -41.34 30.98 -20.00
C SER A 777 -40.57 30.66 -18.71
N LYS A 778 -39.23 30.53 -18.77
CA LYS A 778 -38.39 30.23 -17.59
C LYS A 778 -37.78 31.47 -16.91
N ILE A 779 -37.90 32.66 -17.50
CA ILE A 779 -37.43 33.93 -16.90
C ILE A 779 -38.49 34.60 -16.02
N ASP A 780 -39.78 34.22 -16.14
CA ASP A 780 -40.88 34.84 -15.36
C ASP A 780 -41.05 34.27 -13.93
N GLY A 781 -40.21 33.32 -13.53
CA GLY A 781 -40.30 32.66 -12.21
C GLY A 781 -39.28 33.12 -11.16
N LEU A 782 -38.31 33.96 -11.54
CA LEU A 782 -37.32 34.47 -10.59
C LEU A 782 -37.95 35.59 -9.74
N LYS A 783 -37.99 35.39 -8.42
CA LYS A 783 -38.40 36.45 -7.49
C LYS A 783 -37.53 37.69 -7.76
N PRO A 784 -38.09 38.92 -7.79
CA PRO A 784 -37.35 40.15 -8.04
C PRO A 784 -36.12 40.35 -7.15
N GLU A 785 -36.12 39.80 -5.94
CA GLU A 785 -34.97 39.80 -5.03
C GLU A 785 -33.77 39.02 -5.55
N VAL A 786 -33.97 37.89 -6.24
CA VAL A 786 -32.88 37.07 -6.79
C VAL A 786 -32.27 37.75 -8.01
N MET A 787 -33.09 38.42 -8.82
CA MET A 787 -32.63 39.22 -9.96
C MET A 787 -31.75 40.37 -9.49
N ARG A 788 -32.19 41.09 -8.44
CA ARG A 788 -31.46 42.21 -7.87
C ARG A 788 -30.15 41.80 -7.19
N MET A 789 -30.15 40.63 -6.55
CA MET A 789 -28.95 40.06 -5.94
C MET A 789 -27.91 39.63 -7.00
N LEU A 790 -28.35 39.14 -8.16
CA LEU A 790 -27.48 38.83 -9.30
C LEU A 790 -26.95 40.11 -9.99
N GLU A 791 -27.78 41.15 -10.11
CA GLU A 791 -27.34 42.48 -10.60
C GLU A 791 -26.30 43.12 -9.66
N ASP A 792 -26.52 43.08 -8.34
CA ASP A 792 -25.57 43.60 -7.34
C ASP A 792 -24.23 42.83 -7.38
N MET A 793 -24.26 41.52 -7.65
CA MET A 793 -23.05 40.69 -7.81
C MET A 793 -22.29 40.96 -9.11
N VAL A 794 -22.98 41.36 -10.18
CA VAL A 794 -22.37 41.69 -11.48
C VAL A 794 -21.80 43.12 -11.48
N GLU A 795 -22.49 44.08 -10.85
CA GLU A 795 -21.98 45.44 -10.68
C GLU A 795 -20.74 45.49 -9.75
N GLN A 796 -20.67 44.66 -8.71
CA GLN A 796 -19.46 44.56 -7.89
C GLN A 796 -18.24 43.98 -8.62
N LYS A 797 -18.45 43.11 -9.62
CA LYS A 797 -17.36 42.54 -10.43
C LYS A 797 -16.86 43.45 -11.55
N MET A 798 -17.63 44.46 -11.97
CA MET A 798 -17.25 45.35 -13.08
C MET A 798 -16.41 46.58 -12.68
N ASN A 799 -16.11 46.79 -11.39
CA ASN A 799 -15.41 48.00 -10.93
C ASN A 799 -13.90 47.83 -10.61
N ILE A 800 -13.24 46.82 -11.18
CA ILE A 800 -11.77 46.65 -11.09
C ILE A 800 -11.13 46.85 -12.47
N HIS A 801 -10.81 48.11 -12.75
CA HIS A 801 -9.76 48.64 -13.66
C HIS A 801 -9.63 48.06 -15.09
N LEU A 802 -10.13 48.85 -16.06
CA LEU A 802 -9.61 48.91 -17.43
C LEU A 802 -8.77 50.20 -17.54
N ASP A 803 -7.46 50.07 -17.76
CA ASP A 803 -6.61 51.17 -18.25
C ASP A 803 -6.11 50.88 -19.68
N ASP A 804 -6.19 51.92 -20.50
CA ASP A 804 -6.14 52.02 -21.96
C ASP A 804 -4.72 51.82 -22.57
N PRO A 805 -4.54 51.06 -23.67
CA PRO A 805 -3.25 50.85 -24.31
C PRO A 805 -2.94 51.89 -25.40
N LYS A 806 -2.39 53.06 -25.02
CA LYS A 806 -1.69 53.95 -25.98
C LYS A 806 -0.55 54.74 -25.34
N HIS A 807 0.69 54.22 -25.41
CA HIS A 807 1.87 55.00 -25.83
C HIS A 807 3.11 54.11 -26.04
N LYS A 808 3.74 54.27 -27.21
CA LYS A 808 5.02 53.68 -27.60
C LYS A 808 6.20 54.50 -27.09
N GLY A 809 7.22 53.81 -26.58
CA GLY A 809 8.63 54.07 -26.90
C GLY A 809 9.49 54.78 -25.86
N LYS A 810 10.50 54.08 -25.30
CA LYS A 810 11.94 54.38 -25.45
C LYS A 810 12.83 53.43 -24.64
N GLU A 811 13.83 52.89 -25.34
CA GLU A 811 15.19 52.49 -24.98
C GLU A 811 15.61 52.15 -23.52
N ASN A 812 16.22 50.95 -23.42
CA ASN A 812 17.43 50.56 -22.67
C ASN A 812 17.84 51.35 -21.40
N LYS A 813 17.97 50.60 -20.29
CA LYS A 813 19.20 50.55 -19.49
C LYS A 813 19.22 49.33 -18.55
N GLU A 814 20.28 48.54 -18.65
CA GLU A 814 20.76 47.67 -17.58
C GLU A 814 20.97 48.45 -16.28
N SER A 815 20.59 47.87 -15.14
CA SER A 815 21.35 47.82 -13.87
C SER A 815 20.42 47.49 -12.70
N ASP A 816 20.80 46.43 -11.99
CA ASP A 816 20.64 46.22 -10.55
C ASP A 816 19.30 46.49 -9.87
N SER A 817 18.67 45.41 -9.40
CA SER A 817 18.55 45.23 -7.94
C SER A 817 18.29 43.77 -7.60
N LYS A 818 19.32 43.15 -7.01
CA LYS A 818 19.14 42.03 -6.07
C LYS A 818 18.22 42.52 -4.96
N ALA A 819 17.06 41.89 -4.78
CA ALA A 819 16.36 41.94 -3.52
C ALA A 819 17.18 41.12 -2.50
N ILE A 820 18.14 41.78 -1.86
CA ILE A 820 18.76 41.28 -0.64
C ILE A 820 17.68 41.40 0.43
N ILE A 821 17.11 40.28 0.84
CA ILE A 821 16.34 40.20 2.08
C ILE A 821 17.33 40.46 3.22
N SER A 822 17.23 41.64 3.82
CA SER A 822 17.97 42.01 5.03
C SER A 822 17.35 41.27 6.21
N LEU A 823 17.96 40.15 6.61
CA LEU A 823 17.68 39.51 7.89
C LEU A 823 18.26 40.39 9.02
N ASP A 824 17.41 41.18 9.68
CA ASP A 824 17.75 41.77 10.98
C ASP A 824 17.52 40.70 12.07
N ASN A 825 18.46 40.57 13.00
CA ASN A 825 18.50 39.60 14.10
C ASN A 825 17.43 39.83 15.18
N LYS A 826 16.34 40.55 14.88
CA LYS A 826 15.29 40.92 15.84
C LYS A 826 13.98 40.15 15.72
N ASP A 827 13.81 39.34 14.69
CA ASP A 827 12.54 38.62 14.44
C ASP A 827 12.57 37.13 14.80
N PHE A 828 13.53 36.67 15.61
CA PHE A 828 13.52 35.32 16.17
C PHE A 828 12.49 35.23 17.31
N GLY A 829 11.39 34.48 17.11
CA GLY A 829 10.44 34.12 18.18
C GLY A 829 9.03 34.72 18.10
N LYS A 830 8.59 35.20 16.93
CA LYS A 830 7.17 35.49 16.70
C LYS A 830 6.67 34.70 15.51
N TYR A 831 6.41 33.41 15.70
CA TYR A 831 5.24 32.64 15.24
C TYR A 831 5.29 31.27 15.90
#